data_AF-A0A1X2I884-F1
#
_entry.id   AF-A0A1X2I884-F1
#
_cell.length_a   1.000
_cell.length_b   1.000
_cell.length_c   1.000
_cell.angle_alpha   90.00
_cell.angle_beta   90.00
_cell.angle_gamma   90.00
#
_symmetry.space_group_name_H-M   'P 1'
#
loop_
_entity.id
_entity.type
_entity.pdbx_description
1 polymer ?
#
loop_
_entity_poly.entity_id
_entity_poly.type
_entity_poly.pdbx_seq_one_letter_code
_entity_poly.pdbx_strand_id
1 'polypeptide(L)'
;MTKDDQLDQFFENISYNDAQQKQHDIFHIVLVDIKSATQDEEIQCVEKPLMGDEDLEFVALSYRWGEIPEQTVDTEQGYLANITSFALHDFYGLCKMMIQEPDLKDMKYVWVDAICIDQANPVKRKATIHQMTTIYERANYIVAVPDLHRQHLVNINANGTQVNDYTLREATYFYHLIHGHADQLAKMDEEWFDQNGVPENQHIRQMLSKYTGRFADHIMAYKLHDGSDYLSRDILKDIWTASCLSYHVPKQGSGIWDWNKQNVIDRHDTNCLKCVDHDDPFAILNDLPIHPNELSDENKSSLVYHVHAVLKQVKHDEWKRCIAKRSQFIEQKMGFLTDLVKDWSSRVWVISEYNIAKNQKSKKMKYWFTHLNSLCHGPSDEQYLFFEFDFENHSVMFPDTSEASDICMMKHASSFHALTAKLNFTYQIFHDTMARQLAQKSFLAMMLQSMASKHEDRFYAILPISKYKNEIMNKKKAMNDIDSLIKVKLKLFDMMDTEDKLALLFLTASTSGSPANGAMALPTFATLPLLWAVTTMRNGLILADDDITGCNFDEHSTATLQLSHPSPGSNHRLHFKPITFSVCDAALDVNDAFERNKRLCRRVFKKACHEKMCLVLIPHCCGPTLRPDHRCLKSMDDSRKLTLYGSFEVNQWILVPYDGKYTFKSVDTKMANAYTGRHGVGFNIY
;
A
#
# COMPACT_ATOMS: atom_id res chain seq x y z
N MET A 1 26.29 -0.21 34.74
CA MET A 1 25.01 -0.78 35.22
C MET A 1 23.96 0.29 35.10
N THR A 2 23.30 0.35 33.96
CA THR A 2 22.17 1.26 33.74
C THR A 2 20.92 0.64 34.39
N LYS A 3 19.88 1.46 34.64
CA LYS A 3 18.62 0.97 35.25
C LYS A 3 17.97 -0.18 34.46
N ASP A 4 18.32 -0.35 33.19
CA ASP A 4 17.82 -1.42 32.32
C ASP A 4 18.38 -2.80 32.67
N ASP A 5 19.61 -2.90 33.21
CA ASP A 5 20.23 -4.19 33.58
C ASP A 5 19.49 -4.88 34.74
N GLN A 6 18.89 -4.11 35.66
CA GLN A 6 18.11 -4.63 36.80
C GLN A 6 16.74 -5.16 36.34
N LEU A 7 16.17 -4.58 35.28
CA LEU A 7 14.90 -4.99 34.70
C LEU A 7 15.00 -6.34 34.00
N ASP A 8 16.10 -6.61 33.30
CA ASP A 8 16.30 -7.90 32.64
C ASP A 8 16.49 -9.04 33.65
N GLN A 9 17.13 -8.77 34.80
CA GLN A 9 17.20 -9.74 35.90
C GLN A 9 15.82 -10.04 36.51
N PHE A 10 14.92 -9.06 36.59
CA PHE A 10 13.55 -9.27 37.07
C PHE A 10 12.78 -10.23 36.16
N PHE A 11 12.85 -10.06 34.83
CA PHE A 11 12.17 -10.96 33.89
C PHE A 11 12.81 -12.34 33.77
N GLU A 12 14.12 -12.47 33.97
CA GLU A 12 14.78 -13.79 34.08
C GLU A 12 14.36 -14.55 35.33
N ASN A 13 14.21 -13.84 36.46
CA ASN A 13 13.75 -14.45 37.71
C ASN A 13 12.28 -14.90 37.63
N ILE A 14 11.43 -14.17 36.90
CA ILE A 14 10.05 -14.58 36.60
C ILE A 14 10.05 -15.83 35.69
N SER A 15 10.88 -15.84 34.65
CA SER A 15 10.85 -16.91 33.64
C SER A 15 11.37 -18.28 34.13
N TYR A 16 12.23 -18.33 35.15
CA TYR A 16 12.89 -19.58 35.57
C TYR A 16 12.33 -20.20 36.86
N ASN A 17 11.65 -19.42 37.72
CA ASN A 17 11.10 -19.92 38.99
C ASN A 17 9.57 -20.14 38.98
N ASP A 18 8.84 -19.68 37.96
CA ASP A 18 7.37 -19.76 37.87
C ASP A 18 6.80 -21.14 37.53
N ALA A 19 7.64 -22.16 37.28
CA ALA A 19 7.14 -23.51 37.08
C ALA A 19 6.61 -24.17 38.38
N GLN A 20 6.92 -23.62 39.57
CA GLN A 20 6.58 -24.27 40.85
C GLN A 20 5.83 -23.40 41.89
N GLN A 21 5.59 -22.11 41.66
CA GLN A 21 4.78 -21.27 42.55
C GLN A 21 3.72 -20.45 41.79
N LYS A 22 2.80 -21.16 41.13
CA LYS A 22 1.65 -20.57 40.43
C LYS A 22 0.53 -20.15 41.39
N GLN A 23 0.78 -19.11 42.18
CA GLN A 23 -0.29 -18.17 42.47
C GLN A 23 -0.14 -17.09 41.40
N HIS A 24 -0.78 -17.33 40.25
CA HIS A 24 -0.69 -16.43 39.10
C HIS A 24 -1.20 -15.07 39.51
N ASP A 25 -0.30 -14.11 39.75
CA ASP A 25 -0.68 -12.70 39.79
C ASP A 25 -1.39 -12.41 38.47
N ILE A 26 -2.69 -12.20 38.58
CA ILE A 26 -3.55 -11.97 37.42
C ILE A 26 -3.05 -10.67 36.78
N PHE A 27 -2.64 -10.74 35.51
CA PHE A 27 -2.20 -9.55 34.79
C PHE A 27 -3.40 -8.64 34.57
N HIS A 28 -3.33 -7.42 35.10
CA HIS A 28 -4.38 -6.42 34.92
C HIS A 28 -4.02 -5.48 33.76
N ILE A 29 -5.04 -5.02 33.05
CA ILE A 29 -4.94 -4.01 32.00
C ILE A 29 -5.80 -2.81 32.36
N VAL A 30 -5.36 -1.63 31.93
CA VAL A 30 -6.14 -0.41 32.01
C VAL A 30 -6.94 -0.24 30.72
N LEU A 31 -8.19 0.17 30.82
CA LEU A 31 -9.13 0.34 29.71
C LEU A 31 -9.82 1.69 29.83
N VAL A 32 -10.13 2.34 28.70
CA VAL A 32 -10.91 3.59 28.66
C VAL A 32 -12.39 3.25 28.56
N ASP A 33 -13.23 3.89 29.38
CA ASP A 33 -14.69 3.82 29.27
C ASP A 33 -15.18 4.60 28.05
N ILE A 34 -15.78 3.90 27.08
CA ILE A 34 -16.25 4.50 25.83
C ILE A 34 -17.39 5.49 26.11
N LYS A 35 -18.28 5.22 27.08
CA LYS A 35 -19.42 6.10 27.35
C LYS A 35 -18.96 7.42 27.96
N SER A 36 -18.10 7.38 28.97
CA SER A 36 -17.55 8.59 29.59
C SER A 36 -16.80 9.44 28.55
N ALA A 37 -15.99 8.81 27.69
CA ALA A 37 -15.28 9.50 26.60
C ALA A 37 -16.21 10.18 25.58
N THR A 38 -17.46 9.72 25.44
CA THR A 38 -18.43 10.29 24.48
C THR A 38 -19.39 11.30 25.07
N GLN A 39 -19.83 11.10 26.31
CA GLN A 39 -20.86 11.92 26.94
C GLN A 39 -20.24 13.12 27.67
N ASP A 40 -19.12 12.88 28.32
CA ASP A 40 -18.47 13.86 29.19
C ASP A 40 -17.21 14.46 28.53
N GLU A 41 -16.80 13.92 27.37
CA GLU A 41 -15.51 14.24 26.72
C GLU A 41 -14.34 14.12 27.71
N GLU A 42 -14.41 13.12 28.58
CA GLU A 42 -13.45 12.83 29.64
C GLU A 42 -12.90 11.40 29.51
N ILE A 43 -11.60 11.25 29.72
CA ILE A 43 -10.95 9.94 29.70
C ILE A 43 -11.05 9.33 31.09
N GLN A 44 -12.07 8.51 31.30
CA GLN A 44 -12.18 7.69 32.50
C GLN A 44 -11.57 6.30 32.24
N CYS A 45 -10.57 5.92 33.03
CA CYS A 45 -9.95 4.61 32.90
C CYS A 45 -10.37 3.66 34.03
N VAL A 46 -10.42 2.36 33.72
CA VAL A 46 -10.66 1.29 34.69
C VAL A 46 -9.60 0.20 34.57
N GLU A 47 -9.17 -0.35 35.70
CA GLU A 47 -8.26 -1.51 35.74
C GLU A 47 -9.09 -2.81 35.79
N LYS A 48 -8.77 -3.77 34.91
CA LYS A 48 -9.47 -5.05 34.77
C LYS A 48 -8.49 -6.21 34.62
N PRO A 49 -8.77 -7.39 35.19
CA PRO A 49 -7.95 -8.57 34.94
C PRO A 49 -8.06 -9.02 33.48
N LEU A 50 -6.95 -9.08 32.75
CA LEU A 50 -6.91 -9.56 31.35
C LEU A 50 -7.29 -11.04 31.25
N MET A 51 -7.00 -11.80 32.29
CA MET A 51 -7.26 -13.24 32.40
C MET A 51 -8.19 -13.50 33.58
N GLY A 52 -9.22 -14.33 33.37
CA GLY A 52 -10.12 -14.78 34.44
C GLY A 52 -11.45 -14.03 34.54
N ASP A 53 -11.62 -12.95 33.77
CA ASP A 53 -12.92 -12.33 33.51
C ASP A 53 -13.41 -12.78 32.13
N GLU A 54 -14.29 -13.78 32.09
CA GLU A 54 -14.85 -14.31 30.85
C GLU A 54 -15.76 -13.30 30.14
N ASP A 55 -16.24 -12.29 30.88
CA ASP A 55 -17.16 -11.25 30.40
C ASP A 55 -16.43 -9.95 30.04
N LEU A 56 -15.08 -9.94 30.03
CA LEU A 56 -14.31 -8.75 29.66
C LEU A 56 -14.40 -8.50 28.15
N GLU A 57 -15.33 -7.63 27.78
CA GLU A 57 -15.50 -7.18 26.39
C GLU A 57 -14.86 -5.81 26.16
N PHE A 58 -13.98 -5.73 25.16
CA PHE A 58 -13.32 -4.48 24.78
C PHE A 58 -12.88 -4.45 23.32
N VAL A 59 -12.70 -3.23 22.81
CA VAL A 59 -12.10 -2.95 21.50
C VAL A 59 -10.63 -2.62 21.68
N ALA A 60 -9.74 -3.18 20.86
CA ALA A 60 -8.35 -2.74 20.79
C ALA A 60 -8.13 -1.84 19.58
N LEU A 61 -7.49 -0.68 19.79
CA LEU A 61 -7.29 0.32 18.75
C LEU A 61 -5.93 0.16 18.07
N SER A 62 -5.93 -0.03 16.75
CA SER A 62 -4.75 -0.01 15.90
C SER A 62 -4.61 1.35 15.20
N TYR A 63 -3.53 2.07 15.45
CA TYR A 63 -3.33 3.41 14.89
C TYR A 63 -1.84 3.75 14.77
N ARG A 64 -1.54 4.92 14.17
CA ARG A 64 -0.16 5.41 13.99
C ARG A 64 0.35 6.20 15.19
N TRP A 65 1.56 5.91 15.66
CA TRP A 65 2.19 6.64 16.76
C TRP A 65 2.83 8.00 16.37
N GLY A 66 2.62 9.01 17.22
CA GLY A 66 3.53 10.12 17.56
C GLY A 66 3.81 11.26 16.56
N GLU A 67 2.90 12.21 16.31
CA GLU A 67 3.18 13.37 15.43
C GLU A 67 2.48 14.69 15.78
N ILE A 68 1.84 14.74 16.96
CA ILE A 68 1.14 15.93 17.43
C ILE A 68 1.78 16.46 18.74
N PRO A 69 1.51 17.72 19.11
CA PRO A 69 1.91 18.23 20.42
C PRO A 69 1.38 17.35 21.56
N GLU A 70 2.19 17.16 22.59
CA GLU A 70 1.89 16.33 23.75
C GLU A 70 0.63 16.84 24.49
N GLN A 71 -0.29 15.91 24.76
CA GLN A 71 -1.49 16.12 25.59
C GLN A 71 -1.40 15.19 26.79
N THR A 72 -1.72 15.70 27.98
CA THR A 72 -1.66 14.92 29.23
C THR A 72 -3.05 14.63 29.75
N VAL A 73 -3.28 13.40 30.18
CA VAL A 73 -4.55 12.94 30.74
C VAL A 73 -4.28 12.24 32.07
N ASP A 74 -5.05 12.56 33.10
CA ASP A 74 -5.06 11.77 34.33
C ASP A 74 -5.91 10.52 34.12
N THR A 75 -5.32 9.34 34.35
CA THR A 75 -6.02 8.07 34.17
C THR A 75 -6.81 7.65 35.39
N GLU A 76 -6.65 8.34 36.53
CA GLU A 76 -7.15 7.92 37.85
C GLU A 76 -6.59 6.56 38.33
N GLN A 77 -5.70 5.92 37.55
CA GLN A 77 -5.01 4.67 37.89
C GLN A 77 -3.61 4.92 38.46
N GLY A 78 -3.35 6.15 38.93
CA GLY A 78 -2.10 6.55 39.57
C GLY A 78 -0.98 6.95 38.62
N TYR A 79 -1.28 7.24 37.35
CA TYR A 79 -0.33 7.82 36.41
C TYR A 79 -0.99 8.80 35.43
N LEU A 80 -0.18 9.72 34.89
CA LEU A 80 -0.56 10.60 33.81
C LEU A 80 -0.15 9.98 32.47
N ALA A 81 -1.10 9.85 31.56
CA ALA A 81 -0.86 9.41 30.19
C ALA A 81 -0.42 10.60 29.33
N ASN A 82 0.69 10.45 28.62
CA ASN A 82 1.24 11.46 27.71
C ASN A 82 1.00 11.03 26.26
N ILE A 83 0.03 11.68 25.63
CA ILE A 83 -0.47 11.35 24.29
C ILE A 83 0.20 12.28 23.28
N THR A 84 0.96 11.71 22.35
CA THR A 84 1.61 12.44 21.25
C THR A 84 1.13 11.98 19.87
N SER A 85 0.23 11.00 19.84
CA SER A 85 -0.15 10.31 18.61
C SER A 85 -1.43 10.83 17.97
N PHE A 86 -2.36 11.34 18.75
CA PHE A 86 -3.66 11.79 18.26
C PHE A 86 -4.29 12.84 19.17
N ALA A 87 -5.14 13.69 18.62
CA ALA A 87 -5.85 14.68 19.43
C ALA A 87 -7.01 14.01 20.17
N LEU A 88 -7.19 14.34 21.46
CA LEU A 88 -8.29 13.83 22.26
C LEU A 88 -9.67 14.06 21.61
N HIS A 89 -9.86 15.19 20.95
CA HIS A 89 -11.10 15.49 20.24
C HIS A 89 -11.41 14.47 19.12
N ASP A 90 -10.40 14.06 18.34
CA ASP A 90 -10.57 13.03 17.30
C ASP A 90 -10.88 11.66 17.93
N PHE A 91 -10.29 11.36 19.09
CA PHE A 91 -10.55 10.15 19.85
C PHE A 91 -11.97 10.10 20.44
N TYR A 92 -12.48 11.19 21.01
CA TYR A 92 -13.88 11.28 21.46
C TYR A 92 -14.86 11.08 20.30
N GLY A 93 -14.56 11.68 19.15
CA GLY A 93 -15.31 11.46 17.91
C GLY A 93 -15.33 9.98 17.50
N LEU A 94 -14.19 9.29 17.60
CA LEU A 94 -14.10 7.86 17.34
C LEU A 94 -14.95 7.04 18.34
N CYS A 95 -14.87 7.30 19.64
CA CYS A 95 -15.69 6.61 20.64
C CYS A 95 -17.18 6.80 20.36
N LYS A 96 -17.58 7.99 19.90
CA LYS A 96 -18.97 8.27 19.53
C LYS A 96 -19.43 7.42 18.36
N MET A 97 -18.57 7.25 17.34
CA MET A 97 -18.83 6.33 16.24
C MET A 97 -18.94 4.88 16.71
N MET A 98 -18.13 4.45 17.68
CA MET A 98 -18.21 3.08 18.22
C MET A 98 -19.56 2.80 18.89
N ILE A 99 -20.15 3.77 19.61
CA ILE A 99 -21.48 3.60 20.23
C ILE A 99 -22.60 3.51 19.17
N GLN A 100 -22.38 4.10 17.99
CA GLN A 100 -23.34 4.07 16.89
C GLN A 100 -23.21 2.81 16.02
N GLU A 101 -22.01 2.22 15.97
CA GLU A 101 -21.72 1.02 15.19
C GLU A 101 -22.45 -0.21 15.76
N PRO A 102 -23.32 -0.90 14.99
CA PRO A 102 -24.12 -2.02 15.48
C PRO A 102 -23.34 -3.13 16.18
N ASP A 103 -22.13 -3.42 15.68
CA ASP A 103 -21.25 -4.45 16.21
C ASP A 103 -20.45 -4.00 17.44
N LEU A 104 -20.30 -2.69 17.65
CA LEU A 104 -19.49 -2.10 18.72
C LEU A 104 -20.31 -1.37 19.80
N LYS A 105 -21.60 -1.09 19.56
CA LYS A 105 -22.46 -0.31 20.45
C LYS A 105 -22.56 -0.83 21.88
N ASP A 106 -22.40 -2.14 22.05
CA ASP A 106 -22.48 -2.83 23.34
C ASP A 106 -21.11 -2.93 24.03
N MET A 107 -20.02 -2.60 23.31
CA MET A 107 -18.68 -2.56 23.87
C MET A 107 -18.57 -1.41 24.88
N LYS A 108 -18.14 -1.74 26.10
CA LYS A 108 -17.99 -0.75 27.18
C LYS A 108 -16.64 -0.06 27.16
N TYR A 109 -15.62 -0.79 26.69
CA TYR A 109 -14.23 -0.43 26.89
C TYR A 109 -13.45 -0.41 25.58
N VAL A 110 -12.50 0.52 25.50
CA VAL A 110 -11.49 0.56 24.45
C VAL A 110 -10.09 0.57 25.07
N TRP A 111 -9.20 -0.25 24.52
CA TRP A 111 -7.79 -0.28 24.85
C TRP A 111 -7.00 0.54 23.83
N VAL A 112 -6.27 1.54 24.32
CA VAL A 112 -5.41 2.41 23.53
C VAL A 112 -4.07 2.53 24.24
N ASP A 113 -3.02 1.95 23.69
CA ASP A 113 -1.68 1.89 24.30
C ASP A 113 -1.10 3.24 24.76
N ALA A 114 -1.39 4.35 24.08
CA ALA A 114 -0.96 5.69 24.49
C ALA A 114 -1.61 6.18 25.80
N ILE A 115 -2.76 5.62 26.17
CA ILE A 115 -3.51 5.97 27.38
C ILE A 115 -3.38 4.87 28.44
N CYS A 116 -3.58 3.61 28.01
CA CYS A 116 -3.72 2.44 28.87
C CYS A 116 -2.38 1.87 29.41
N ILE A 117 -1.25 2.42 28.97
CA ILE A 117 0.08 1.99 29.42
C ILE A 117 0.72 3.11 30.24
N ASP A 118 1.16 2.78 31.46
CA ASP A 118 1.97 3.67 32.30
C ASP A 118 3.35 3.91 31.66
N GLN A 119 3.43 4.93 30.79
CA GLN A 119 4.63 5.29 30.05
C GLN A 119 5.76 5.79 30.96
N ALA A 120 5.42 6.31 32.14
CA ALA A 120 6.36 6.84 33.13
C ALA A 120 7.06 5.74 33.93
N ASN A 121 6.40 4.59 34.11
CA ASN A 121 6.96 3.43 34.79
C ASN A 121 7.55 2.41 33.80
N PRO A 122 8.88 2.34 33.62
CA PRO A 122 9.49 1.46 32.62
C PRO A 122 9.23 -0.03 32.88
N VAL A 123 9.00 -0.43 34.15
CA VAL A 123 8.69 -1.83 34.51
C VAL A 123 7.29 -2.20 34.07
N LYS A 124 6.28 -1.40 34.45
CA LYS A 124 4.88 -1.63 34.02
C LYS A 124 4.73 -1.51 32.51
N ARG A 125 5.37 -0.52 31.89
CA ARG A 125 5.41 -0.35 30.43
C ARG A 125 5.96 -1.59 29.75
N LYS A 126 7.15 -2.07 30.14
CA LYS A 126 7.76 -3.26 29.53
C LYS A 126 6.93 -4.52 29.76
N ALA A 127 6.37 -4.69 30.96
CA ALA A 127 5.47 -5.81 31.26
C ALA A 127 4.22 -5.79 30.35
N THR A 128 3.61 -4.63 30.13
CA THR A 128 2.44 -4.47 29.26
C THR A 128 2.77 -4.66 27.78
N ILE A 129 3.92 -4.13 27.31
CA ILE A 129 4.41 -4.36 25.94
C ILE A 129 4.59 -5.87 25.68
N HIS A 130 5.12 -6.62 26.65
CA HIS A 130 5.22 -8.08 26.53
C HIS A 130 3.88 -8.81 26.49
N GLN A 131 2.78 -8.16 26.91
CA GLN A 131 1.42 -8.69 26.85
C GLN A 131 0.61 -8.14 25.68
N MET A 132 1.15 -7.25 24.83
CA MET A 132 0.38 -6.65 23.73
C MET A 132 -0.25 -7.69 22.81
N THR A 133 0.48 -8.74 22.41
CA THR A 133 -0.08 -9.82 21.60
C THR A 133 -1.29 -10.45 22.29
N THR A 134 -1.17 -10.78 23.58
CA THR A 134 -2.26 -11.33 24.38
C THR A 134 -3.46 -10.38 24.49
N ILE A 135 -3.21 -9.07 24.65
CA ILE A 135 -4.25 -8.04 24.73
C ILE A 135 -5.05 -7.98 23.43
N TYR A 136 -4.37 -7.91 22.27
CA TYR A 136 -5.02 -7.91 20.97
C TYR A 136 -5.71 -9.24 20.66
N GLU A 137 -5.15 -10.38 21.05
CA GLU A 137 -5.80 -11.69 20.90
C GLU A 137 -7.09 -11.81 21.72
N ARG A 138 -7.15 -11.12 22.87
CA ARG A 138 -8.31 -11.11 23.78
C ARG A 138 -9.38 -10.08 23.42
N ALA A 139 -9.04 -9.06 22.64
CA ALA A 139 -10.00 -8.04 22.22
C ALA A 139 -11.11 -8.64 21.34
N ASN A 140 -12.34 -8.18 21.54
CA ASN A 140 -13.50 -8.60 20.74
C ASN A 140 -13.41 -8.09 19.31
N TYR A 141 -12.87 -6.88 19.16
CA TYR A 141 -12.63 -6.24 17.88
C TYR A 141 -11.29 -5.52 17.89
N ILE A 142 -10.61 -5.58 16.74
CA ILE A 142 -9.48 -4.70 16.42
C ILE A 142 -10.00 -3.66 15.44
N VAL A 143 -9.91 -2.39 15.83
CA VAL A 143 -10.35 -1.25 15.01
C VAL A 143 -9.13 -0.50 14.52
N ALA A 144 -8.93 -0.44 13.20
CA ALA A 144 -7.85 0.32 12.59
C ALA A 144 -8.27 1.75 12.27
N VAL A 145 -7.46 2.73 12.68
CA VAL A 145 -7.70 4.14 12.39
C VAL A 145 -6.43 4.78 11.80
N PRO A 146 -6.18 4.61 10.48
CA PRO A 146 -4.94 5.02 9.83
C PRO A 146 -4.62 6.52 9.96
N ASP A 147 -5.64 7.36 10.17
CA ASP A 147 -5.53 8.83 10.16
C ASP A 147 -5.89 9.48 11.50
N LEU A 148 -5.84 8.75 12.62
CA LEU A 148 -6.17 9.27 13.95
C LEU A 148 -5.34 10.50 14.36
N HIS A 149 -4.22 10.74 13.68
CA HIS A 149 -3.34 11.92 13.78
C HIS A 149 -3.74 13.04 12.80
N ARG A 150 -5.04 13.24 12.56
CA ARG A 150 -5.60 14.15 11.56
C ARG A 150 -5.01 15.55 11.59
N GLN A 151 -4.84 16.14 12.78
CA GLN A 151 -4.26 17.48 12.91
C GLN A 151 -2.85 17.57 12.30
N HIS A 152 -2.01 16.54 12.47
CA HIS A 152 -0.69 16.49 11.84
C HIS A 152 -0.80 16.45 10.31
N LEU A 153 -1.69 15.60 9.79
CA LEU A 153 -1.92 15.45 8.35
C LEU A 153 -2.40 16.76 7.69
N VAL A 154 -3.24 17.52 8.39
CA VAL A 154 -3.68 18.86 7.97
C VAL A 154 -2.51 19.85 7.98
N ASN A 155 -1.64 19.79 9.00
CA ASN A 155 -0.52 20.72 9.15
C ASN A 155 0.59 20.52 8.10
N ILE A 156 0.89 19.27 7.71
CA ILE A 156 1.94 18.99 6.71
C ILE A 156 1.48 19.21 5.27
N ASN A 157 0.17 19.21 5.03
CA ASN A 157 -0.39 19.45 3.70
C ASN A 157 -0.62 20.96 3.53
N ALA A 158 0.16 21.61 2.66
CA ALA A 158 0.04 23.05 2.39
C ALA A 158 -1.38 23.48 1.94
N ASN A 159 -2.16 22.54 1.40
CA ASN A 159 -3.56 22.73 0.99
C ASN A 159 -4.57 22.16 2.01
N GLY A 160 -4.11 21.82 3.22
CA GLY A 160 -4.85 21.00 4.19
C GLY A 160 -6.22 21.55 4.56
N THR A 161 -6.36 22.86 4.72
CA THR A 161 -7.64 23.50 5.07
C THR A 161 -8.68 23.37 3.97
N GLN A 162 -8.33 23.69 2.72
CA GLN A 162 -9.25 23.57 1.57
C GLN A 162 -9.64 22.12 1.29
N VAL A 163 -8.68 21.19 1.42
CA VAL A 163 -8.93 19.77 1.21
C VAL A 163 -9.87 19.22 2.29
N ASN A 164 -9.76 19.71 3.53
CA ASN A 164 -10.59 19.27 4.65
C ASN A 164 -12.06 19.68 4.48
N ASP A 165 -12.33 20.94 4.13
CA ASP A 165 -13.70 21.43 3.95
C ASP A 165 -14.45 20.69 2.84
N TYR A 166 -13.77 20.40 1.74
CA TYR A 166 -14.36 19.65 0.64
C TYR A 166 -14.52 18.15 1.00
N THR A 167 -13.59 17.58 1.77
CA THR A 167 -13.73 16.19 2.27
C THR A 167 -14.99 16.04 3.11
N LEU A 168 -15.27 17.00 4.00
CA LEU A 168 -16.45 16.95 4.86
C LEU A 168 -17.77 16.95 4.07
N ARG A 169 -17.81 17.65 2.93
CA ARG A 169 -18.99 17.69 2.03
C ARG A 169 -19.19 16.39 1.25
N GLU A 170 -18.10 15.76 0.85
CA GLU A 170 -18.13 14.53 0.04
C GLU A 170 -17.92 13.25 0.87
N ALA A 171 -17.97 13.32 2.21
CA ALA A 171 -17.71 12.18 3.09
C ALA A 171 -18.63 10.99 2.78
N THR A 172 -19.92 11.26 2.56
CA THR A 172 -20.92 10.28 2.11
C THR A 172 -20.51 9.64 0.78
N TYR A 173 -20.01 10.45 -0.15
CA TYR A 173 -19.59 9.96 -1.46
C TYR A 173 -18.40 9.00 -1.33
N PHE A 174 -17.40 9.34 -0.52
CA PHE A 174 -16.27 8.45 -0.25
C PHE A 174 -16.68 7.17 0.47
N TYR A 175 -17.64 7.24 1.39
CA TYR A 175 -18.19 6.05 2.04
C TYR A 175 -18.78 5.08 1.01
N HIS A 176 -19.70 5.55 0.16
CA HIS A 176 -20.27 4.72 -0.90
C HIS A 176 -19.23 4.26 -1.93
N LEU A 177 -18.22 5.10 -2.22
CA LEU A 177 -17.13 4.76 -3.11
C LEU A 177 -16.32 3.60 -2.55
N ILE A 178 -15.87 3.67 -1.29
CA ILE A 178 -15.08 2.61 -0.65
C ILE A 178 -15.90 1.33 -0.49
N HIS A 179 -17.20 1.42 -0.21
CA HIS A 179 -18.09 0.24 -0.15
C HIS A 179 -18.47 -0.35 -1.51
N GLY A 180 -18.21 0.36 -2.61
CA GLY A 180 -18.65 -0.07 -3.95
C GLY A 180 -20.16 0.02 -4.17
N HIS A 181 -20.84 0.92 -3.46
CA HIS A 181 -22.29 1.17 -3.53
C HIS A 181 -22.65 1.95 -4.82
N ALA A 182 -22.59 1.26 -5.96
CA ALA A 182 -22.72 1.84 -7.30
C ALA A 182 -24.00 2.66 -7.52
N ASP A 183 -25.15 2.15 -7.06
CA ASP A 183 -26.44 2.79 -7.28
C ASP A 183 -26.56 4.11 -6.50
N GLN A 184 -26.05 4.13 -5.27
CA GLN A 184 -26.00 5.32 -4.43
C GLN A 184 -25.05 6.36 -5.03
N LEU A 185 -23.88 5.94 -5.52
CA LEU A 185 -22.94 6.85 -6.21
C LEU A 185 -23.56 7.48 -7.44
N ALA A 186 -24.27 6.69 -8.25
CA ALA A 186 -24.97 7.19 -9.43
C ALA A 186 -26.04 8.22 -9.05
N LYS A 187 -26.83 7.95 -8.00
CA LYS A 187 -27.83 8.89 -7.47
C LYS A 187 -27.18 10.20 -6.99
N MET A 188 -26.09 10.12 -6.24
CA MET A 188 -25.35 11.29 -5.76
C MET A 188 -24.74 12.11 -6.91
N ASP A 189 -24.26 11.44 -7.96
CA ASP A 189 -23.74 12.11 -9.15
C ASP A 189 -24.85 12.87 -9.90
N GLU A 190 -26.06 12.30 -10.02
CA GLU A 190 -27.22 12.99 -10.59
C GLU A 190 -27.67 14.19 -9.74
N GLU A 191 -27.76 14.04 -8.42
CA GLU A 191 -28.08 15.15 -7.51
C GLU A 191 -27.03 16.28 -7.59
N TRP A 192 -25.75 15.90 -7.69
CA TRP A 192 -24.66 16.86 -7.87
C TRP A 192 -24.74 17.57 -9.23
N PHE A 193 -25.14 16.88 -10.30
CA PHE A 193 -25.37 17.48 -11.62
C PHE A 193 -26.50 18.51 -11.59
N ASP A 194 -27.60 18.19 -10.93
CA ASP A 194 -28.72 19.13 -10.74
C ASP A 194 -28.27 20.39 -10.01
N GLN A 195 -27.53 20.24 -8.91
CA GLN A 195 -27.01 21.36 -8.10
C GLN A 195 -26.05 22.27 -8.86
N ASN A 196 -25.34 21.74 -9.87
CA ASN A 196 -24.36 22.48 -10.66
C ASN A 196 -24.91 22.94 -12.02
N GLY A 197 -26.22 22.82 -12.25
CA GLY A 197 -26.87 23.27 -13.49
C GLY A 197 -26.44 22.49 -14.73
N VAL A 198 -26.00 21.23 -14.57
CA VAL A 198 -25.71 20.35 -15.70
C VAL A 198 -27.05 19.98 -16.38
N PRO A 199 -27.18 20.12 -17.71
CA PRO A 199 -28.44 19.85 -18.40
C PRO A 199 -29.05 18.49 -18.03
N GLU A 200 -30.37 18.45 -17.78
CA GLU A 200 -31.14 17.24 -17.42
C GLU A 200 -31.20 16.18 -18.53
N ASN A 201 -30.66 16.48 -19.71
CA ASN A 201 -30.62 15.53 -20.80
C ASN A 201 -29.79 14.31 -20.39
N GLN A 202 -30.48 13.17 -20.20
CA GLN A 202 -29.89 11.92 -19.74
C GLN A 202 -28.73 11.47 -20.64
N HIS A 203 -28.82 11.69 -21.95
CA HIS A 203 -27.75 11.32 -22.87
C HIS A 203 -26.53 12.23 -22.71
N ILE A 204 -26.73 13.54 -22.49
CA ILE A 204 -25.65 14.47 -22.15
C ILE A 204 -24.98 14.04 -20.85
N ARG A 205 -25.74 13.76 -19.77
CA ARG A 205 -25.15 13.29 -18.51
C ARG A 205 -24.38 11.98 -18.67
N GLN A 206 -24.96 11.00 -19.37
CA GLN A 206 -24.28 9.75 -19.71
C GLN A 206 -22.98 9.97 -20.49
N MET A 207 -22.93 10.91 -21.43
CA MET A 207 -21.72 11.22 -22.20
C MET A 207 -20.72 12.07 -21.46
N LEU A 208 -21.15 13.09 -20.72
CA LEU A 208 -20.25 13.91 -19.92
C LEU A 208 -19.46 12.99 -19.04
N SER A 209 -20.18 12.09 -18.42
CA SER A 209 -19.58 11.23 -17.45
C SER A 209 -18.91 10.02 -18.15
N LYS A 210 -19.40 9.62 -19.34
CA LYS A 210 -18.66 9.08 -20.52
C LYS A 210 -17.17 9.42 -20.60
N TYR A 211 -16.96 10.72 -20.79
CA TYR A 211 -15.76 11.29 -21.38
C TYR A 211 -14.92 12.09 -20.38
N THR A 212 -15.50 12.59 -19.28
CA THR A 212 -14.79 13.36 -18.25
C THR A 212 -13.71 12.56 -17.54
N GLY A 213 -13.83 11.23 -17.48
CA GLY A 213 -12.74 10.36 -17.05
C GLY A 213 -11.52 10.40 -17.97
N ARG A 214 -11.72 10.48 -19.30
CA ARG A 214 -10.64 10.53 -20.31
C ARG A 214 -10.06 11.93 -20.54
N PHE A 215 -10.78 12.99 -20.17
CA PHE A 215 -10.32 14.37 -20.41
C PHE A 215 -9.08 14.75 -19.61
N ALA A 216 -8.86 14.17 -18.42
CA ALA A 216 -7.66 14.44 -17.62
C ALA A 216 -6.44 13.61 -18.08
N ASP A 217 -6.64 12.37 -18.53
CA ASP A 217 -5.54 11.47 -18.90
C ASP A 217 -4.83 11.94 -20.18
N HIS A 218 -5.53 12.61 -21.10
CA HIS A 218 -4.91 13.17 -22.31
C HIS A 218 -4.12 14.46 -22.10
N ILE A 219 -4.29 15.15 -20.96
CA ILE A 219 -3.49 16.33 -20.61
C ILE A 219 -2.18 15.92 -19.91
N MET A 220 -2.15 14.75 -19.26
CA MET A 220 -0.99 14.24 -18.51
C MET A 220 -0.21 13.13 -19.25
N ALA A 221 -0.84 12.40 -20.17
CA ALA A 221 -0.15 11.43 -21.01
C ALA A 221 0.51 12.15 -22.20
N TYR A 222 1.71 12.68 -21.97
CA TYR A 222 2.69 13.01 -23.01
C TYR A 222 3.14 11.71 -23.71
N LYS A 223 2.26 11.07 -24.48
CA LYS A 223 2.71 10.26 -25.60
C LYS A 223 2.85 11.22 -26.76
N LEU A 224 4.07 11.33 -27.31
CA LEU A 224 4.28 11.87 -28.65
C LEU A 224 3.40 11.06 -29.61
N HIS A 225 2.18 11.53 -29.84
CA HIS A 225 1.46 11.22 -31.04
C HIS A 225 1.66 12.40 -31.98
N ASP A 226 2.26 12.06 -33.11
CA ASP A 226 2.40 12.91 -34.29
C ASP A 226 1.06 13.58 -34.62
N GLY A 227 1.12 14.86 -34.98
CA GLY A 227 0.04 15.82 -34.82
C GLY A 227 -1.19 15.52 -35.68
N SER A 228 -2.26 15.03 -35.05
CA SER A 228 -3.59 15.09 -35.64
C SER A 228 -4.65 15.47 -34.60
N ASP A 229 -5.44 16.48 -34.95
CA ASP A 229 -6.59 17.08 -34.25
C ASP A 229 -7.78 16.11 -34.01
N TYR A 230 -7.50 14.81 -33.87
CA TYR A 230 -8.47 13.73 -34.04
C TYR A 230 -9.46 13.57 -32.87
N LEU A 231 -9.26 14.25 -31.74
CA LEU A 231 -9.97 13.90 -30.49
C LEU A 231 -11.11 14.86 -30.09
N SER A 232 -11.11 16.11 -30.55
CA SER A 232 -12.15 17.10 -30.18
C SER A 232 -13.43 16.97 -31.03
N ARG A 233 -13.29 16.58 -32.31
CA ARG A 233 -14.42 16.48 -33.26
C ARG A 233 -15.33 15.27 -32.98
N ASP A 234 -14.78 14.11 -32.65
CA ASP A 234 -15.58 12.91 -32.40
C ASP A 234 -16.40 13.02 -31.10
N ILE A 235 -15.87 13.67 -30.07
CA ILE A 235 -16.60 13.94 -28.83
C ILE A 235 -17.75 14.92 -29.08
N LEU A 236 -17.52 15.97 -29.87
CA LEU A 236 -18.58 16.91 -30.26
C LEU A 236 -19.63 16.24 -31.17
N LYS A 237 -19.21 15.34 -32.04
CA LYS A 237 -20.09 14.55 -32.93
C LYS A 237 -20.95 13.55 -32.14
N ASP A 238 -20.40 12.94 -31.11
CA ASP A 238 -21.16 12.08 -30.19
C ASP A 238 -22.16 12.92 -29.37
N ILE A 239 -21.73 14.08 -28.85
CA ILE A 239 -22.60 15.01 -28.12
C ILE A 239 -23.75 15.53 -28.99
N TRP A 240 -23.45 15.77 -30.25
CA TRP A 240 -24.38 16.17 -31.28
C TRP A 240 -25.41 15.08 -31.60
N THR A 241 -24.93 13.87 -31.89
CA THR A 241 -25.78 12.71 -32.24
C THR A 241 -26.73 12.36 -31.10
N ALA A 242 -26.22 12.44 -29.87
CA ALA A 242 -26.98 12.25 -28.64
C ALA A 242 -28.14 13.24 -28.46
N SER A 243 -27.85 14.52 -28.70
CA SER A 243 -28.82 15.60 -28.57
C SER A 243 -29.92 15.52 -29.63
N CYS A 244 -29.59 14.99 -30.82
CA CYS A 244 -30.54 14.80 -31.92
C CYS A 244 -31.50 13.60 -31.69
N LEU A 245 -31.05 12.52 -31.03
CA LEU A 245 -31.85 11.30 -30.82
C LEU A 245 -32.96 11.47 -29.76
N SER A 246 -32.86 12.46 -28.86
CA SER A 246 -33.84 12.70 -27.80
C SER A 246 -35.12 13.41 -28.28
N TYR A 247 -35.18 13.83 -29.55
CA TYR A 247 -36.35 14.48 -30.15
C TYR A 247 -37.06 13.53 -31.11
N HIS A 248 -38.00 12.73 -30.59
CA HIS A 248 -39.12 12.27 -31.40
C HIS A 248 -40.19 13.36 -31.39
N VAL A 249 -40.24 14.12 -32.50
CA VAL A 249 -41.35 15.01 -32.80
C VAL A 249 -42.64 14.19 -32.75
N PRO A 250 -43.60 14.50 -31.86
CA PRO A 250 -44.90 13.86 -31.91
C PRO A 250 -45.49 14.12 -33.30
N LYS A 251 -45.86 13.07 -34.03
CA LYS A 251 -46.66 13.23 -35.25
C LYS A 251 -48.03 13.80 -34.86
N GLN A 252 -48.11 15.12 -34.69
CA GLN A 252 -49.38 15.83 -34.57
C GLN A 252 -49.73 16.45 -35.92
N GLY A 253 -50.95 16.11 -36.35
CA GLY A 253 -51.52 16.49 -37.62
C GLY A 253 -51.72 17.99 -37.76
N SER A 254 -51.82 18.38 -39.03
CA SER A 254 -52.05 19.73 -39.55
C SER A 254 -53.04 20.55 -38.70
N GLY A 255 -52.51 21.51 -37.94
CA GLY A 255 -53.27 22.56 -37.28
C GLY A 255 -52.50 23.86 -37.39
N ILE A 256 -52.86 24.67 -38.39
CA ILE A 256 -52.33 26.01 -38.64
C ILE A 256 -52.64 26.90 -37.43
N TRP A 257 -51.60 27.47 -36.80
CA TRP A 257 -51.75 28.56 -35.84
C TRP A 257 -51.06 29.81 -36.38
N ASP A 258 -51.87 30.85 -36.61
CA ASP A 258 -51.51 32.16 -37.15
C ASP A 258 -51.00 33.06 -36.02
N TRP A 259 -49.76 33.55 -36.15
CA TRP A 259 -48.99 34.26 -35.11
C TRP A 259 -48.79 35.75 -35.43
N ASN A 260 -49.83 36.43 -35.94
CA ASN A 260 -49.78 37.88 -36.18
C ASN A 260 -50.77 38.65 -35.29
N LYS A 261 -50.30 39.10 -34.12
CA LYS A 261 -50.75 40.35 -33.47
C LYS A 261 -49.76 40.85 -32.39
N GLN A 262 -48.93 41.79 -32.84
CA GLN A 262 -48.38 43.00 -32.17
C GLN A 262 -48.02 43.01 -30.67
N ASN A 263 -46.73 43.30 -30.38
CA ASN A 263 -46.23 44.50 -29.65
C ASN A 263 -44.68 44.40 -29.57
N VAL A 264 -43.92 45.09 -30.43
CA VAL A 264 -43.29 46.42 -30.22
C VAL A 264 -42.42 46.49 -28.95
N ILE A 265 -41.13 46.15 -29.10
CA ILE A 265 -40.01 46.64 -28.28
C ILE A 265 -38.83 46.95 -29.23
N ASP A 266 -38.10 48.02 -28.87
CA ASP A 266 -37.06 48.79 -29.54
C ASP A 266 -36.15 48.15 -30.60
N ARG A 267 -36.09 48.83 -31.75
CA ARG A 267 -34.97 48.75 -32.72
C ARG A 267 -34.01 49.90 -32.45
N HIS A 268 -33.00 49.67 -31.62
CA HIS A 268 -31.73 50.40 -31.67
C HIS A 268 -30.62 49.55 -31.03
N ASP A 269 -30.14 48.55 -31.77
CA ASP A 269 -28.72 48.16 -31.76
C ASP A 269 -28.45 47.10 -32.84
N THR A 270 -28.17 47.54 -34.06
CA THR A 270 -27.70 46.69 -35.17
C THR A 270 -26.27 47.03 -35.61
N ASN A 271 -25.46 47.61 -34.73
CA ASN A 271 -24.09 48.02 -35.06
C ASN A 271 -23.00 47.40 -34.16
N CYS A 272 -23.16 46.15 -33.74
CA CYS A 272 -22.07 45.40 -33.10
C CYS A 272 -21.91 43.97 -33.63
N LEU A 273 -21.98 43.80 -34.96
CA LEU A 273 -21.64 42.57 -35.69
C LEU A 273 -20.76 42.91 -36.90
N LYS A 274 -19.56 43.43 -36.64
CA LYS A 274 -18.48 43.57 -37.64
C LYS A 274 -17.12 43.31 -37.00
N CYS A 275 -16.98 42.25 -36.21
CA CYS A 275 -15.69 41.77 -35.69
C CYS A 275 -15.81 40.28 -35.29
N VAL A 276 -16.21 39.40 -36.20
CA VAL A 276 -15.87 37.97 -36.10
C VAL A 276 -15.46 37.56 -37.50
N ASP A 277 -14.17 37.27 -37.66
CA ASP A 277 -13.61 36.74 -38.89
C ASP A 277 -14.33 35.45 -39.30
N HIS A 278 -14.33 35.24 -40.61
CA HIS A 278 -15.02 34.19 -41.36
C HIS A 278 -14.78 32.76 -40.85
N ASP A 279 -15.60 32.29 -39.91
CA ASP A 279 -15.94 30.88 -39.81
C ASP A 279 -17.42 30.73 -40.12
N ASP A 280 -17.72 30.15 -41.28
CA ASP A 280 -19.06 29.78 -41.70
C ASP A 280 -19.65 28.80 -40.66
N PRO A 281 -20.72 29.16 -39.91
CA PRO A 281 -21.32 28.26 -38.93
C PRO A 281 -21.87 26.97 -39.56
N PHE A 282 -22.02 26.93 -40.89
CA PHE A 282 -22.39 25.72 -41.63
C PHE A 282 -21.21 24.81 -41.98
N ALA A 283 -19.95 25.24 -41.80
CA ALA A 283 -18.78 24.39 -42.05
C ALA A 283 -18.76 23.15 -41.16
N ILE A 284 -19.27 23.25 -39.93
CA ILE A 284 -19.41 22.11 -38.99
C ILE A 284 -20.47 21.11 -39.46
N LEU A 285 -21.49 21.54 -40.22
CA LEU A 285 -22.54 20.66 -40.74
C LEU A 285 -22.07 19.83 -41.96
N ASN A 286 -21.03 20.28 -42.67
CA ASN A 286 -20.52 19.59 -43.86
C ASN A 286 -19.75 18.29 -43.54
N ASP A 287 -19.34 18.08 -42.28
CA ASP A 287 -18.63 16.87 -41.81
C ASP A 287 -19.57 15.80 -41.22
N LEU A 288 -20.90 16.00 -41.29
CA LEU A 288 -21.89 15.06 -40.76
C LEU A 288 -22.28 13.97 -41.78
N PRO A 289 -22.57 12.73 -41.34
CA PRO A 289 -22.96 11.62 -42.23
C PRO A 289 -24.39 11.70 -42.77
N ILE A 290 -25.08 12.84 -42.55
CA ILE A 290 -26.41 13.11 -43.09
C ILE A 290 -26.21 14.05 -44.27
N HIS A 291 -26.59 13.63 -45.48
CA HIS A 291 -26.48 14.50 -46.65
C HIS A 291 -27.33 15.77 -46.41
N PRO A 292 -26.75 16.98 -46.46
CA PRO A 292 -27.46 18.24 -46.18
C PRO A 292 -28.71 18.46 -47.05
N ASN A 293 -28.83 17.72 -48.15
CA ASN A 293 -29.93 17.79 -49.09
C ASN A 293 -31.19 17.00 -48.65
N GLU A 294 -31.11 16.19 -47.58
CA GLU A 294 -32.25 15.38 -47.10
C GLU A 294 -33.08 16.08 -46.01
N LEU A 295 -32.60 17.21 -45.47
CA LEU A 295 -33.32 18.04 -44.51
C LEU A 295 -33.97 19.23 -45.22
N SER A 296 -35.27 19.45 -45.00
CA SER A 296 -35.94 20.67 -45.45
C SER A 296 -35.27 21.91 -44.86
N ASP A 297 -35.34 23.06 -45.54
CA ASP A 297 -34.70 24.29 -45.08
C ASP A 297 -35.24 24.77 -43.71
N GLU A 298 -36.50 24.47 -43.38
CA GLU A 298 -37.06 24.66 -42.03
C GLU A 298 -36.37 23.79 -40.97
N ASN A 299 -36.08 22.52 -41.29
CA ASN A 299 -35.37 21.62 -40.38
C ASN A 299 -33.92 22.06 -40.18
N LYS A 300 -33.26 22.61 -41.21
CA LYS A 300 -31.91 23.17 -41.09
C LYS A 300 -31.87 24.37 -40.16
N SER A 301 -32.80 25.32 -40.29
CA SER A 301 -32.87 26.49 -39.41
C SER A 301 -33.22 26.12 -37.97
N SER A 302 -34.14 25.16 -37.77
CA SER A 302 -34.45 24.62 -36.44
C SER A 302 -33.24 23.91 -35.82
N LEU A 303 -32.51 23.13 -36.63
CA LEU A 303 -31.30 22.42 -36.20
C LEU A 303 -30.20 23.40 -35.83
N VAL A 304 -29.89 24.40 -36.67
CA VAL A 304 -28.91 25.45 -36.39
C VAL A 304 -29.26 26.21 -35.11
N TYR A 305 -30.53 26.58 -34.91
CA TYR A 305 -30.97 27.23 -33.68
C TYR A 305 -30.78 26.32 -32.46
N HIS A 306 -31.05 25.02 -32.58
CA HIS A 306 -30.84 24.05 -31.50
C HIS A 306 -29.35 23.84 -31.21
N VAL A 307 -28.49 23.73 -32.24
CA VAL A 307 -27.02 23.69 -32.07
C VAL A 307 -26.58 24.94 -31.36
N HIS A 308 -27.05 26.12 -31.78
CA HIS A 308 -26.67 27.37 -31.18
C HIS A 308 -27.18 27.50 -29.75
N ALA A 309 -28.37 27.00 -29.44
CA ALA A 309 -28.94 27.00 -28.09
C ALA A 309 -28.18 26.04 -27.17
N VAL A 310 -27.89 24.82 -27.63
CA VAL A 310 -27.06 23.84 -26.91
C VAL A 310 -25.64 24.38 -26.75
N LEU A 311 -25.01 24.93 -27.79
CA LEU A 311 -23.68 25.54 -27.73
C LEU A 311 -23.65 26.78 -26.83
N LYS A 312 -24.73 27.57 -26.78
CA LYS A 312 -24.84 28.74 -25.89
C LYS A 312 -25.07 28.33 -24.43
N GLN A 313 -25.77 27.22 -24.18
CA GLN A 313 -25.83 26.58 -22.86
C GLN A 313 -24.50 25.92 -22.47
N VAL A 314 -23.80 25.32 -23.43
CA VAL A 314 -22.46 24.70 -23.28
C VAL A 314 -21.36 25.75 -23.12
N LYS A 315 -21.56 27.00 -23.54
CA LYS A 315 -20.65 28.14 -23.36
C LYS A 315 -20.52 28.60 -21.90
N HIS A 316 -21.42 28.19 -21.00
CA HIS A 316 -21.18 28.31 -19.57
C HIS A 316 -20.27 27.14 -19.12
N ASP A 317 -18.96 27.28 -19.36
CA ASP A 317 -17.91 26.30 -19.01
C ASP A 317 -17.75 26.04 -17.49
N GLU A 318 -18.55 26.69 -16.65
CA GLU A 318 -18.45 26.58 -15.19
C GLU A 318 -18.69 25.15 -14.71
N TRP A 319 -19.71 24.46 -15.23
CA TRP A 319 -20.00 23.08 -14.82
C TRP A 319 -18.91 22.10 -15.29
N LYS A 320 -18.28 22.32 -16.45
CA LYS A 320 -17.13 21.48 -16.91
C LYS A 320 -15.97 21.60 -15.95
N ARG A 321 -15.66 22.83 -15.54
CA ARG A 321 -14.63 23.11 -14.54
C ARG A 321 -15.00 22.50 -13.18
N CYS A 322 -16.28 22.52 -12.79
CA CYS A 322 -16.75 21.87 -11.57
C CYS A 322 -16.56 20.35 -11.63
N ILE A 323 -16.90 19.69 -12.76
CA ILE A 323 -16.72 18.24 -12.93
C ILE A 323 -15.24 17.89 -12.84
N ALA A 324 -14.39 18.57 -13.62
CA ALA A 324 -12.94 18.32 -13.61
C ALA A 324 -12.34 18.51 -12.21
N LYS A 325 -12.75 19.58 -11.50
CA LYS A 325 -12.31 19.86 -10.14
C LYS A 325 -12.78 18.78 -9.16
N ARG A 326 -14.02 18.31 -9.25
CA ARG A 326 -14.56 17.24 -8.40
C ARG A 326 -13.83 15.91 -8.66
N SER A 327 -13.66 15.51 -9.92
CA SER A 327 -12.93 14.28 -10.27
C SER A 327 -11.49 14.31 -9.77
N GLN A 328 -10.77 15.42 -10.00
CA GLN A 328 -9.41 15.60 -9.49
C GLN A 328 -9.36 15.52 -7.97
N PHE A 329 -10.33 16.13 -7.28
CA PHE A 329 -10.41 16.07 -5.83
C PHE A 329 -10.63 14.64 -5.33
N ILE A 330 -11.57 13.90 -5.92
CA ILE A 330 -11.85 12.51 -5.53
C ILE A 330 -10.61 11.64 -5.73
N GLU A 331 -9.94 11.76 -6.88
CA GLU A 331 -8.69 11.04 -7.18
C GLU A 331 -7.59 11.35 -6.16
N GLN A 332 -7.35 12.64 -5.87
CA GLN A 332 -6.37 13.07 -4.88
C GLN A 332 -6.70 12.54 -3.49
N LYS A 333 -7.98 12.60 -3.10
CA LYS A 333 -8.40 12.15 -1.77
C LYS A 333 -8.29 10.64 -1.61
N MET A 334 -8.70 9.86 -2.61
CA MET A 334 -8.54 8.41 -2.59
C MET A 334 -7.07 7.99 -2.65
N GLY A 335 -6.24 8.71 -3.42
CA GLY A 335 -4.78 8.53 -3.38
C GLY A 335 -4.22 8.79 -1.97
N PHE A 336 -4.66 9.86 -1.32
CA PHE A 336 -4.29 10.15 0.07
C PHE A 336 -4.74 9.05 1.05
N LEU A 337 -5.99 8.57 0.99
CA LEU A 337 -6.46 7.47 1.83
C LEU A 337 -5.65 6.18 1.56
N THR A 338 -5.31 5.92 0.30
CA THR A 338 -4.45 4.79 -0.11
C THR A 338 -3.06 4.89 0.52
N ASP A 339 -2.48 6.09 0.54
CA ASP A 339 -1.16 6.30 1.13
C ASP A 339 -1.19 6.23 2.67
N LEU A 340 -2.28 6.68 3.31
CA LEU A 340 -2.50 6.49 4.74
C LEU A 340 -2.53 5.01 5.12
N VAL A 341 -3.24 4.19 4.33
CA VAL A 341 -3.24 2.73 4.52
C VAL A 341 -1.83 2.17 4.45
N LYS A 342 -1.05 2.53 3.40
CA LYS A 342 0.34 2.05 3.26
C LYS A 342 1.22 2.47 4.43
N ASP A 343 1.12 3.72 4.87
CA ASP A 343 1.90 4.23 6.01
C ASP A 343 1.55 3.45 7.28
N TRP A 344 0.26 3.39 7.63
CA TRP A 344 -0.24 2.70 8.82
C TRP A 344 0.13 1.21 8.80
N SER A 345 -0.19 0.48 7.73
CA SER A 345 0.04 -0.97 7.61
C SER A 345 1.50 -1.38 7.50
N SER A 346 2.40 -0.42 7.29
CA SER A 346 3.84 -0.67 7.27
C SER A 346 4.48 -0.52 8.66
N ARG A 347 3.77 0.05 9.64
CA ARG A 347 4.29 0.17 11.02
C ARG A 347 4.43 -1.19 11.67
N VAL A 348 5.50 -1.37 12.41
CA VAL A 348 5.90 -2.67 12.95
C VAL A 348 4.87 -3.28 13.92
N TRP A 349 4.27 -2.45 14.79
CA TRP A 349 3.23 -2.89 15.73
C TRP A 349 1.92 -3.17 15.01
N VAL A 350 1.52 -2.31 14.08
CA VAL A 350 0.35 -2.51 13.22
C VAL A 350 0.41 -3.83 12.45
N ILE A 351 1.60 -4.23 12.00
CA ILE A 351 1.80 -5.53 11.36
C ILE A 351 1.42 -6.69 12.28
N SER A 352 1.75 -6.62 13.57
CA SER A 352 1.32 -7.68 14.49
C SER A 352 -0.19 -7.67 14.69
N GLU A 353 -0.78 -6.48 14.80
CA GLU A 353 -2.20 -6.27 15.09
C GLU A 353 -3.10 -6.84 13.98
N TYR A 354 -2.84 -6.52 12.71
CA TYR A 354 -3.66 -7.07 11.62
C TYR A 354 -3.42 -8.57 11.39
N ASN A 355 -2.23 -9.09 11.71
CA ASN A 355 -1.98 -10.54 11.66
C ASN A 355 -2.72 -11.27 12.79
N ILE A 356 -2.86 -10.64 13.97
CA ILE A 356 -3.70 -11.16 15.05
C ILE A 356 -5.16 -11.14 14.61
N ALA A 357 -5.66 -10.03 14.07
CA ALA A 357 -7.03 -9.92 13.53
C ALA A 357 -7.33 -11.00 12.48
N LYS A 358 -6.36 -11.29 11.60
CA LYS A 358 -6.46 -12.37 10.60
C LYS A 358 -6.63 -13.77 11.22
N ASN A 359 -6.04 -14.01 12.40
CA ASN A 359 -6.10 -15.29 13.10
C ASN A 359 -7.24 -15.38 14.12
N GLN A 360 -7.94 -14.27 14.41
CA GLN A 360 -9.12 -14.25 15.25
C GLN A 360 -10.27 -15.05 14.62
N LYS A 361 -11.24 -15.46 15.43
CA LYS A 361 -12.42 -16.23 14.98
C LYS A 361 -13.25 -15.48 13.94
N SER A 362 -13.35 -14.15 14.06
CA SER A 362 -14.09 -13.31 13.12
C SER A 362 -13.40 -13.20 11.77
N LYS A 363 -12.05 -13.28 11.75
CA LYS A 363 -11.19 -12.99 10.59
C LYS A 363 -11.58 -11.70 9.88
N LYS A 364 -12.02 -10.72 10.66
CA LYS A 364 -12.50 -9.42 10.20
C LYS A 364 -11.83 -8.35 11.01
N MET A 365 -11.43 -7.27 10.35
CA MET A 365 -10.93 -6.06 10.99
C MET A 365 -11.80 -4.89 10.57
N LYS A 366 -12.28 -4.11 11.53
CA LYS A 366 -12.97 -2.86 11.23
C LYS A 366 -11.94 -1.76 11.02
N TYR A 367 -12.23 -0.83 10.14
CA TYR A 367 -11.38 0.35 9.95
C TYR A 367 -12.19 1.62 9.74
N TRP A 368 -11.60 2.75 10.11
CA TRP A 368 -12.24 4.05 10.04
C TRP A 368 -11.24 5.14 9.66
N PHE A 369 -11.74 6.16 8.97
CA PHE A 369 -10.99 7.37 8.68
C PHE A 369 -11.66 8.56 9.37
N THR A 370 -10.98 9.16 10.34
CA THR A 370 -11.43 10.35 11.06
C THR A 370 -11.73 11.53 10.13
N HIS A 371 -11.06 11.61 8.96
CA HIS A 371 -11.38 12.61 7.94
C HIS A 371 -12.79 12.47 7.35
N LEU A 372 -13.43 11.31 7.48
CA LEU A 372 -14.79 11.05 6.99
C LEU A 372 -15.86 11.27 8.09
N ASN A 373 -15.47 11.73 9.29
CA ASN A 373 -16.36 11.89 10.45
C ASN A 373 -17.43 13.01 10.34
N SER A 374 -17.56 13.68 9.19
CA SER A 374 -18.61 14.69 8.93
C SER A 374 -20.04 14.14 9.08
N LEU A 375 -20.18 12.82 9.04
CA LEU A 375 -21.43 12.09 8.88
C LEU A 375 -22.34 12.10 10.12
N CYS A 376 -21.86 12.61 11.25
CA CYS A 376 -22.58 12.61 12.53
C CYS A 376 -23.76 13.59 12.64
N HIS A 377 -24.01 14.45 11.65
CA HIS A 377 -25.01 15.54 11.77
C HIS A 377 -26.17 15.47 10.76
N GLY A 378 -26.25 14.41 9.95
CA GLY A 378 -27.36 14.23 9.00
C GLY A 378 -28.61 13.62 9.67
N PRO A 379 -29.83 14.09 9.36
CA PRO A 379 -31.09 13.51 9.85
C PRO A 379 -31.49 12.21 9.11
N SER A 380 -30.62 11.64 8.28
CA SER A 380 -30.90 10.41 7.53
C SER A 380 -30.61 9.17 8.37
N ASP A 381 -31.57 8.23 8.42
CA ASP A 381 -31.46 6.92 9.08
C ASP A 381 -30.32 6.02 8.56
N GLU A 382 -29.62 6.43 7.50
CA GLU A 382 -28.42 5.77 7.01
C GLU A 382 -27.25 6.08 7.96
N GLN A 383 -27.08 5.24 8.98
CA GLN A 383 -25.92 5.26 9.86
C GLN A 383 -24.69 4.94 9.00
N TYR A 384 -23.78 5.91 8.88
CA TYR A 384 -22.49 5.69 8.25
C TYR A 384 -21.57 4.99 9.23
N LEU A 385 -21.26 3.73 8.91
CA LEU A 385 -20.63 2.79 9.82
C LEU A 385 -19.13 2.63 9.56
N PHE A 386 -18.46 1.88 10.41
CA PHE A 386 -17.10 1.44 10.16
C PHE A 386 -17.02 0.63 8.87
N PHE A 387 -15.91 0.75 8.16
CA PHE A 387 -15.61 -0.17 7.07
C PHE A 387 -15.13 -1.51 7.64
N GLU A 388 -15.33 -2.59 6.89
CA GLU A 388 -14.90 -3.92 7.28
C GLU A 388 -13.96 -4.52 6.23
N PHE A 389 -12.88 -5.14 6.68
CA PHE A 389 -11.95 -5.90 5.87
C PHE A 389 -12.02 -7.37 6.29
N ASP A 390 -12.45 -8.23 5.37
CA ASP A 390 -12.67 -9.67 5.60
C ASP A 390 -11.52 -10.50 5.04
N PHE A 391 -10.66 -11.02 5.93
CA PHE A 391 -9.46 -11.75 5.56
C PHE A 391 -9.71 -13.05 4.79
N GLU A 392 -10.93 -13.62 4.81
CA GLU A 392 -11.27 -14.84 4.06
C GLU A 392 -11.69 -14.55 2.62
N ASN A 393 -12.36 -13.43 2.38
CA ASN A 393 -13.00 -13.15 1.10
C ASN A 393 -12.04 -12.55 0.05
N HIS A 394 -10.78 -12.28 0.40
CA HIS A 394 -9.83 -11.69 -0.55
C HIS A 394 -9.39 -12.60 -1.69
N SER A 395 -9.58 -13.92 -1.57
CA SER A 395 -9.29 -14.84 -2.67
C SER A 395 -10.22 -14.62 -3.88
N VAL A 396 -11.38 -13.97 -3.69
CA VAL A 396 -12.35 -13.71 -4.77
C VAL A 396 -12.00 -12.44 -5.55
N MET A 397 -11.33 -11.48 -4.91
CA MET A 397 -11.02 -10.18 -5.52
C MET A 397 -9.87 -10.25 -6.54
N PHE A 398 -9.00 -11.26 -6.46
CA PHE A 398 -7.86 -11.41 -7.36
C PHE A 398 -7.75 -12.85 -7.86
N PRO A 399 -8.53 -13.25 -8.88
CA PRO A 399 -8.23 -14.49 -9.58
C PRO A 399 -6.79 -14.40 -10.12
N ASP A 400 -5.93 -15.36 -9.74
CA ASP A 400 -4.49 -15.41 -10.03
C ASP A 400 -4.14 -15.45 -11.54
N THR A 401 -5.14 -15.44 -12.41
CA THR A 401 -4.96 -15.44 -13.85
C THR A 401 -5.06 -14.01 -14.38
N SER A 402 -4.04 -13.58 -15.12
CA SER A 402 -4.00 -12.27 -15.78
C SER A 402 -5.17 -12.05 -16.75
N GLU A 403 -5.91 -13.08 -17.12
CA GLU A 403 -7.12 -12.99 -17.95
C GLU A 403 -8.39 -12.68 -17.13
N ALA A 404 -8.41 -12.96 -15.82
CA ALA A 404 -9.63 -12.86 -15.02
C ALA A 404 -9.80 -11.49 -14.33
N SER A 405 -8.73 -10.71 -14.14
CA SER A 405 -8.85 -9.33 -13.63
C SER A 405 -9.62 -8.42 -14.60
N ASP A 406 -9.50 -8.67 -15.91
CA ASP A 406 -10.22 -7.91 -16.93
C ASP A 406 -11.69 -8.33 -17.04
N ILE A 407 -12.07 -9.53 -16.58
CA ILE A 407 -13.38 -10.14 -16.88
C ILE A 407 -14.39 -9.99 -15.73
N CYS A 408 -13.98 -9.95 -14.47
CA CYS A 408 -14.94 -10.08 -13.35
C CYS A 408 -15.86 -8.85 -13.20
N MET A 409 -15.39 -7.63 -13.50
CA MET A 409 -16.22 -6.42 -13.38
C MET A 409 -16.71 -5.84 -14.71
N MET A 410 -16.07 -6.16 -15.85
CA MET A 410 -16.55 -5.75 -17.18
C MET A 410 -17.91 -6.37 -17.53
N LYS A 411 -18.28 -7.51 -16.93
CA LYS A 411 -19.57 -8.17 -17.18
C LYS A 411 -20.78 -7.37 -16.69
N HIS A 412 -20.60 -6.44 -15.75
CA HIS A 412 -21.63 -5.49 -15.32
C HIS A 412 -21.34 -4.05 -15.79
N ALA A 413 -20.18 -3.77 -16.40
CA ALA A 413 -19.77 -2.42 -16.84
C ALA A 413 -20.73 -1.76 -17.84
N SER A 414 -21.61 -2.51 -18.50
CA SER A 414 -22.62 -1.95 -19.41
C SER A 414 -23.66 -1.07 -18.72
N SER A 415 -23.85 -1.20 -17.39
CA SER A 415 -24.77 -0.34 -16.62
C SER A 415 -24.05 0.77 -15.84
N PHE A 416 -22.72 0.80 -15.80
CA PHE A 416 -22.00 1.79 -15.02
C PHE A 416 -21.86 3.11 -15.78
N HIS A 417 -22.15 4.18 -15.06
CA HIS A 417 -21.84 5.52 -15.45
C HIS A 417 -20.28 5.64 -15.62
N ALA A 418 -19.72 6.15 -16.73
CA ALA A 418 -18.24 6.12 -16.92
C ALA A 418 -17.40 7.02 -15.99
N LEU A 419 -17.98 8.03 -15.31
CA LEU A 419 -17.33 8.67 -14.15
C LEU A 419 -17.07 7.61 -13.08
N THR A 420 -18.08 6.77 -12.80
CA THR A 420 -17.96 5.59 -11.95
C THR A 420 -16.93 4.59 -12.48
N ALA A 421 -16.67 4.51 -13.79
CA ALA A 421 -15.61 3.65 -14.33
C ALA A 421 -14.18 4.14 -14.05
N LYS A 422 -13.91 5.46 -14.12
CA LYS A 422 -12.61 5.99 -13.67
C LYS A 422 -12.46 5.89 -12.16
N LEU A 423 -13.54 6.22 -11.44
CA LEU A 423 -13.60 6.02 -10.00
C LEU A 423 -13.47 4.56 -9.62
N ASN A 424 -13.88 3.62 -10.48
CA ASN A 424 -13.64 2.20 -10.31
C ASN A 424 -12.14 1.89 -10.33
N PHE A 425 -11.35 2.53 -11.20
CA PHE A 425 -9.88 2.36 -11.16
C PHE A 425 -9.29 2.88 -9.85
N THR A 426 -9.74 4.05 -9.37
CA THR A 426 -9.29 4.60 -8.08
C THR A 426 -9.72 3.73 -6.89
N TYR A 427 -10.96 3.24 -6.91
CA TYR A 427 -11.52 2.27 -5.97
C TYR A 427 -10.70 0.97 -5.97
N GLN A 428 -10.41 0.42 -7.15
CA GLN A 428 -9.57 -0.76 -7.32
C GLN A 428 -8.19 -0.52 -6.75
N ILE A 429 -7.52 0.59 -7.08
CA ILE A 429 -6.20 0.92 -6.50
C ILE A 429 -6.24 0.91 -4.97
N PHE A 430 -7.29 1.50 -4.36
CA PHE A 430 -7.45 1.52 -2.92
C PHE A 430 -7.60 0.10 -2.36
N HIS A 431 -8.54 -0.69 -2.89
CA HIS A 431 -8.78 -2.07 -2.43
C HIS A 431 -7.62 -3.01 -2.70
N ASP A 432 -6.98 -2.92 -3.87
CA ASP A 432 -5.75 -3.63 -4.21
C ASP A 432 -4.62 -3.26 -3.26
N THR A 433 -4.56 -2.02 -2.82
CA THR A 433 -3.57 -1.60 -1.83
C THR A 433 -3.91 -2.14 -0.46
N MET A 434 -5.16 -2.00 0.01
CA MET A 434 -5.62 -2.59 1.27
C MET A 434 -5.34 -4.09 1.30
N ALA A 435 -5.76 -4.82 0.26
CA ALA A 435 -5.53 -6.24 0.10
C ALA A 435 -4.04 -6.58 0.13
N ARG A 436 -3.19 -5.90 -0.65
CA ARG A 436 -1.74 -6.18 -0.64
C ARG A 436 -1.06 -5.84 0.69
N GLN A 437 -1.52 -4.78 1.36
CA GLN A 437 -0.92 -4.34 2.61
C GLN A 437 -1.28 -5.25 3.78
N LEU A 438 -2.51 -5.76 3.80
CA LEU A 438 -3.05 -6.63 4.84
C LEU A 438 -2.97 -8.12 4.49
N ALA A 439 -2.62 -8.46 3.24
CA ALA A 439 -2.29 -9.80 2.83
C ALA A 439 -1.10 -10.34 3.62
N GLN A 440 -0.93 -11.66 3.53
CA GLN A 440 0.17 -12.34 4.18
C GLN A 440 1.51 -11.88 3.61
N LYS A 441 2.22 -11.07 4.39
CA LYS A 441 3.62 -10.76 4.13
C LYS A 441 4.46 -11.93 4.65
N SER A 442 5.53 -12.26 3.94
CA SER A 442 6.51 -13.23 4.47
C SER A 442 7.12 -12.71 5.78
N PHE A 443 7.61 -13.61 6.61
CA PHE A 443 8.30 -13.26 7.85
C PHE A 443 9.42 -12.22 7.62
N LEU A 444 10.24 -12.44 6.59
CA LEU A 444 11.31 -11.50 6.20
C LEU A 444 10.77 -10.14 5.74
N ALA A 445 9.67 -10.10 4.99
CA ALA A 445 9.04 -8.85 4.57
C ALA A 445 8.53 -8.06 5.77
N MET A 446 7.83 -8.71 6.70
CA MET A 446 7.40 -8.08 7.95
C MET A 446 8.60 -7.52 8.72
N MET A 447 9.66 -8.31 8.90
CA MET A 447 10.83 -7.89 9.68
C MET A 447 11.61 -6.75 9.03
N LEU A 448 11.76 -6.75 7.70
CA LEU A 448 12.73 -5.88 7.02
C LEU A 448 12.10 -4.70 6.28
N GLN A 449 10.82 -4.77 5.93
CA GLN A 449 10.09 -3.65 5.29
C GLN A 449 9.34 -2.78 6.29
N SER A 450 9.09 -3.29 7.50
CA SER A 450 8.33 -2.52 8.48
C SER A 450 9.02 -1.20 8.82
N MET A 451 8.25 -0.20 9.22
CA MET A 451 8.72 1.03 9.83
C MET A 451 8.64 0.89 11.35
N ALA A 452 9.77 1.08 12.02
CA ALA A 452 9.88 0.94 13.46
C ALA A 452 10.69 2.12 14.00
N SER A 453 10.22 2.73 15.09
CA SER A 453 10.96 3.81 15.76
C SER A 453 12.28 3.31 16.32
N LYS A 454 12.31 2.06 16.79
CA LYS A 454 13.52 1.33 17.17
C LYS A 454 13.61 0.01 16.41
N HIS A 455 14.83 -0.41 16.07
CA HIS A 455 14.97 -1.61 15.24
C HIS A 455 14.70 -2.91 16.01
N GLU A 456 14.89 -2.92 17.34
CA GLU A 456 14.52 -4.03 18.21
C GLU A 456 13.00 -4.28 18.29
N ASP A 457 12.16 -3.25 18.10
CA ASP A 457 10.69 -3.37 18.14
C ASP A 457 10.16 -4.39 17.11
N ARG A 458 10.91 -4.60 16.00
CA ARG A 458 10.62 -5.64 15.00
C ARG A 458 10.57 -7.03 15.60
N PHE A 459 11.50 -7.32 16.51
CA PHE A 459 11.57 -8.62 17.16
C PHE A 459 10.43 -8.77 18.17
N TYR A 460 10.09 -7.73 18.92
CA TYR A 460 9.00 -7.80 19.89
C TYR A 460 7.62 -7.89 19.24
N ALA A 461 7.40 -7.22 18.11
CA ALA A 461 6.11 -7.21 17.43
C ALA A 461 5.89 -8.44 16.53
N ILE A 462 6.90 -8.85 15.76
CA ILE A 462 6.70 -9.82 14.66
C ILE A 462 7.07 -11.24 15.08
N LEU A 463 8.06 -11.44 15.95
CA LEU A 463 8.42 -12.81 16.33
C LEU A 463 7.31 -13.57 17.04
N PRO A 464 6.51 -12.98 17.96
CA PRO A 464 5.45 -13.71 18.66
C PRO A 464 4.42 -14.36 17.73
N ILE A 465 4.19 -13.74 16.56
CA ILE A 465 3.24 -14.20 15.54
C ILE A 465 3.89 -15.02 14.42
N SER A 466 5.18 -15.36 14.54
CA SER A 466 5.94 -16.10 13.54
C SER A 466 6.22 -17.56 13.94
N LYS A 467 6.76 -18.36 13.01
CA LYS A 467 7.29 -19.70 13.33
C LYS A 467 8.47 -19.67 14.33
N TYR A 468 9.09 -18.50 14.53
CA TYR A 468 10.21 -18.29 15.44
C TYR A 468 9.82 -17.75 16.82
N LYS A 469 8.53 -17.79 17.21
CA LYS A 469 8.06 -17.28 18.51
C LYS A 469 8.84 -17.80 19.73
N ASN A 470 9.35 -19.03 19.65
CA ASN A 470 10.11 -19.66 20.73
C ASN A 470 11.54 -19.08 20.89
N GLU A 471 12.09 -18.43 19.86
CA GLU A 471 13.44 -17.87 19.90
C GLU A 471 13.54 -16.64 20.81
N ILE A 472 12.45 -15.88 20.98
CA ILE A 472 12.41 -14.72 21.88
C ILE A 472 12.67 -15.16 23.32
N MET A 473 12.00 -16.23 23.77
CA MET A 473 12.06 -16.67 25.16
C MET A 473 13.47 -17.09 25.56
N ASN A 474 14.21 -17.72 24.63
CA ASN A 474 15.56 -18.21 24.89
C ASN A 474 16.63 -17.11 24.83
N LYS A 475 16.35 -15.96 24.21
CA LYS A 475 17.38 -14.96 23.83
C LYS A 475 17.06 -13.52 24.25
N LYS A 476 16.20 -13.30 25.25
CA LYS A 476 15.77 -11.95 25.70
C LYS A 476 16.91 -10.95 25.90
N LYS A 477 18.01 -11.36 26.56
CA LYS A 477 19.19 -10.50 26.77
C LYS A 477 19.91 -10.07 25.49
N ALA A 478 19.78 -10.84 24.41
CA ALA A 478 20.56 -10.66 23.20
C ALA A 478 19.87 -9.76 22.16
N MET A 479 18.82 -9.02 22.53
CA MET A 479 18.06 -8.12 21.66
C MET A 479 18.25 -6.62 21.97
N ASN A 480 18.88 -6.26 23.09
CA ASN A 480 18.96 -4.87 23.59
C ASN A 480 19.95 -3.94 22.84
N ASP A 481 20.58 -4.39 21.75
CA ASP A 481 21.58 -3.59 21.02
C ASP A 481 21.33 -3.58 19.50
N ILE A 482 20.07 -3.70 19.07
CA ILE A 482 19.71 -3.70 17.65
C ILE A 482 19.33 -2.28 17.23
N ASP A 483 20.32 -1.49 16.85
CA ASP A 483 20.18 -0.07 16.50
C ASP A 483 20.11 0.20 14.98
N SER A 484 20.18 -0.84 14.15
CA SER A 484 20.29 -0.71 12.70
C SER A 484 19.74 -1.94 11.98
N LEU A 485 19.25 -1.75 10.74
CA LEU A 485 18.82 -2.87 9.89
C LEU A 485 19.92 -3.91 9.61
N ILE A 486 21.20 -3.51 9.67
CA ILE A 486 22.33 -4.44 9.55
C ILE A 486 22.32 -5.41 10.74
N LYS A 487 22.22 -4.89 11.97
CA LYS A 487 22.11 -5.73 13.18
C LYS A 487 20.82 -6.56 13.17
N VAL A 488 19.70 -6.04 12.65
CA VAL A 488 18.46 -6.82 12.44
C VAL A 488 18.76 -8.04 11.57
N LYS A 489 19.36 -7.86 10.39
CA LYS A 489 19.67 -8.97 9.47
C LYS A 489 20.64 -9.98 10.08
N LEU A 490 21.70 -9.54 10.74
CA LEU A 490 22.63 -10.43 11.42
C LEU A 490 21.92 -11.27 12.48
N LYS A 491 21.07 -10.63 13.30
CA LYS A 491 20.29 -11.32 14.32
C LYS A 491 19.28 -12.31 13.72
N LEU A 492 18.63 -11.94 12.62
CA LEU A 492 17.78 -12.86 11.85
C LEU A 492 18.58 -14.08 11.39
N PHE A 493 19.77 -13.88 10.81
CA PHE A 493 20.65 -14.99 10.44
C PHE A 493 21.05 -15.88 11.62
N ASP A 494 21.18 -15.36 12.83
CA ASP A 494 21.53 -16.19 13.98
C ASP A 494 20.40 -17.12 14.45
N MET A 495 19.14 -16.77 14.17
CA MET A 495 17.97 -17.49 14.71
C MET A 495 17.13 -18.23 13.68
N MET A 496 17.19 -17.84 12.41
CA MET A 496 16.38 -18.46 11.36
C MET A 496 16.88 -19.87 10.98
N ASP A 497 15.98 -20.66 10.42
CA ASP A 497 16.33 -21.92 9.74
C ASP A 497 17.08 -21.65 8.43
N THR A 498 17.61 -22.70 7.82
CA THR A 498 18.41 -22.60 6.59
C THR A 498 17.62 -22.03 5.42
N GLU A 499 16.32 -22.35 5.31
CA GLU A 499 15.45 -21.87 4.23
C GLU A 499 15.29 -20.34 4.28
N ASP A 500 14.89 -19.78 5.42
CA ASP A 500 14.72 -18.33 5.56
C ASP A 500 16.06 -17.58 5.50
N LYS A 501 17.16 -18.22 5.94
CA LYS A 501 18.53 -17.71 5.74
C LYS A 501 18.89 -17.58 4.26
N LEU A 502 18.58 -18.59 3.46
CA LEU A 502 18.78 -18.57 2.02
C LEU A 502 17.91 -17.49 1.38
N ALA A 503 16.62 -17.43 1.73
CA ALA A 503 15.71 -16.41 1.24
C ALA A 503 16.24 -15.00 1.52
N LEU A 504 16.73 -14.74 2.75
CA LEU A 504 17.34 -13.46 3.09
C LEU A 504 18.60 -13.17 2.26
N LEU A 505 19.48 -14.15 2.06
CA LEU A 505 20.69 -13.99 1.24
C LEU A 505 20.34 -13.62 -0.22
N PHE A 506 19.37 -14.30 -0.83
CA PHE A 506 18.94 -14.02 -2.20
C PHE A 506 18.22 -12.68 -2.34
N LEU A 507 17.37 -12.31 -1.37
CA LEU A 507 16.75 -10.97 -1.33
C LEU A 507 17.81 -9.86 -1.30
N THR A 508 18.94 -10.07 -0.60
CA THR A 508 20.03 -9.08 -0.56
C THR A 508 20.85 -9.02 -1.85
N ALA A 509 20.86 -10.09 -2.66
CA ALA A 509 21.63 -10.15 -3.90
C ALA A 509 20.89 -9.57 -5.11
N SER A 510 19.55 -9.59 -5.08
CA SER A 510 18.68 -9.16 -6.19
C SER A 510 18.65 -7.63 -6.41
N THR A 511 19.48 -6.85 -5.74
CA THR A 511 19.41 -5.39 -5.80
C THR A 511 20.12 -4.83 -7.02
N SER A 512 19.36 -4.34 -8.00
CA SER A 512 19.91 -3.59 -9.14
C SER A 512 20.41 -2.18 -8.77
N GLY A 513 20.13 -1.72 -7.56
CA GLY A 513 20.58 -0.42 -7.05
C GLY A 513 22.08 -0.44 -6.75
N SER A 514 22.83 0.48 -7.38
CA SER A 514 24.21 0.76 -6.96
C SER A 514 24.20 1.19 -5.48
N PRO A 515 25.05 0.61 -4.62
CA PRO A 515 25.09 0.98 -3.21
C PRO A 515 25.39 2.47 -3.10
N ALA A 516 24.41 3.23 -2.63
CA ALA A 516 24.53 4.67 -2.45
C ALA A 516 25.71 4.94 -1.50
N ASN A 517 26.76 5.57 -2.01
CA ASN A 517 27.84 6.19 -1.24
C ASN A 517 28.66 5.28 -0.30
N GLY A 518 29.32 4.26 -0.87
CA GLY A 518 30.72 3.92 -0.51
C GLY A 518 31.02 3.38 0.90
N ALA A 519 30.02 3.08 1.74
CA ALA A 519 30.19 2.55 3.08
C ALA A 519 29.54 1.17 3.25
N MET A 520 29.84 0.22 2.37
CA MET A 520 29.57 -1.20 2.70
C MET A 520 30.46 -1.59 3.89
N ALA A 521 29.83 -1.83 5.04
CA ALA A 521 30.44 -2.53 6.16
C ALA A 521 30.36 -4.04 5.92
N LEU A 522 31.21 -4.81 6.60
CA LEU A 522 31.21 -6.26 6.52
C LEU A 522 30.26 -6.82 7.61
N PRO A 523 29.35 -7.75 7.30
CA PRO A 523 29.34 -8.53 6.06
C PRO A 523 28.47 -7.97 4.94
N THR A 524 28.92 -8.17 3.69
CA THR A 524 28.29 -7.58 2.48
C THR A 524 26.82 -7.92 2.32
N PHE A 525 26.41 -9.16 2.63
CA PHE A 525 24.99 -9.55 2.58
C PHE A 525 24.11 -8.72 3.55
N ALA A 526 24.64 -8.33 4.71
CA ALA A 526 23.87 -7.57 5.68
C ALA A 526 23.75 -6.09 5.29
N THR A 527 24.73 -5.56 4.56
CA THR A 527 24.81 -4.12 4.24
C THR A 527 24.19 -3.73 2.91
N LEU A 528 23.97 -4.67 2.00
CA LEU A 528 23.24 -4.38 0.76
C LEU A 528 21.80 -3.91 1.09
N PRO A 529 21.29 -2.87 0.41
CA PRO A 529 19.88 -2.51 0.51
C PRO A 529 19.02 -3.71 0.09
N LEU A 530 17.76 -3.74 0.48
CA LEU A 530 16.83 -4.75 -0.02
C LEU A 530 16.01 -4.11 -1.14
N LEU A 531 16.01 -4.72 -2.32
CA LEU A 531 15.12 -4.33 -3.40
C LEU A 531 13.93 -5.26 -3.38
N TRP A 532 12.81 -4.75 -2.87
CA TRP A 532 11.54 -5.43 -2.93
C TRP A 532 10.92 -5.14 -4.30
N ALA A 533 11.32 -5.91 -5.31
CA ALA A 533 10.68 -5.82 -6.61
C ALA A 533 9.18 -6.10 -6.44
N VAL A 534 8.33 -5.21 -6.97
CA VAL A 534 6.86 -5.30 -6.85
C VAL A 534 6.33 -6.66 -7.33
N THR A 535 7.06 -7.32 -8.23
CA THR A 535 6.73 -8.63 -8.82
C THR A 535 7.05 -9.84 -7.94
N THR A 536 8.02 -9.79 -7.02
CA THR A 536 8.39 -10.95 -6.18
C THR A 536 7.50 -11.12 -4.94
N MET A 537 6.56 -10.19 -4.69
CA MET A 537 5.59 -10.34 -3.59
C MET A 537 4.39 -11.22 -3.94
N ARG A 538 4.08 -11.42 -5.23
CA ARG A 538 2.83 -12.08 -5.63
C ARG A 538 2.88 -13.59 -5.42
N ASN A 539 4.04 -14.19 -5.66
CA ASN A 539 4.30 -15.60 -5.39
C ASN A 539 5.51 -15.61 -4.48
N GLY A 540 5.36 -16.09 -3.25
CA GLY A 540 6.49 -16.23 -2.34
C GLY A 540 7.70 -16.79 -3.11
N LEU A 541 8.90 -16.27 -2.84
CA LEU A 541 10.13 -16.89 -3.35
C LEU A 541 10.20 -18.41 -3.07
N ILE A 542 9.35 -18.89 -2.17
CA ILE A 542 8.95 -20.27 -1.94
C ILE A 542 8.01 -20.73 -3.06
N LEU A 543 8.64 -21.20 -4.14
CA LEU A 543 8.24 -22.24 -5.09
C LEU A 543 6.96 -23.03 -4.72
N ALA A 544 5.78 -22.44 -4.93
CA ALA A 544 4.52 -23.20 -4.96
C ALA A 544 4.28 -23.87 -6.33
N ASP A 545 5.20 -23.71 -7.29
CA ASP A 545 5.18 -24.53 -8.50
C ASP A 545 5.77 -25.90 -8.16
N ASP A 546 4.88 -26.87 -7.93
CA ASP A 546 5.17 -28.30 -7.71
C ASP A 546 6.10 -28.94 -8.78
N ASP A 547 6.37 -28.24 -9.89
CA ASP A 547 7.17 -28.72 -11.01
C ASP A 547 8.62 -28.19 -11.07
N ILE A 548 9.02 -27.22 -10.22
CA ILE A 548 10.41 -26.72 -10.23
C ILE A 548 11.30 -27.62 -9.37
N THR A 549 11.79 -28.65 -10.05
CA THR A 549 12.93 -29.49 -9.72
C THR A 549 13.98 -28.87 -8.77
N GLY A 550 14.17 -29.51 -7.61
CA GLY A 550 15.36 -29.49 -6.72
C GLY A 550 15.96 -28.13 -6.32
N CYS A 551 15.96 -27.80 -5.02
CA CYS A 551 16.75 -26.69 -4.48
C CYS A 551 18.26 -26.89 -4.72
N ASN A 552 19.02 -25.82 -5.01
CA ASN A 552 20.50 -25.88 -5.16
C ASN A 552 21.25 -25.92 -3.81
N PHE A 553 20.51 -26.19 -2.73
CA PHE A 553 20.98 -26.16 -1.36
C PHE A 553 20.45 -27.36 -0.59
N ASP A 554 21.23 -27.81 0.39
CA ASP A 554 20.75 -28.75 1.39
C ASP A 554 20.09 -27.97 2.52
N GLU A 555 18.78 -27.77 2.42
CA GLU A 555 17.99 -26.99 3.38
C GLU A 555 17.98 -27.63 4.79
N HIS A 556 18.21 -28.94 4.88
CA HIS A 556 18.25 -29.64 6.16
C HIS A 556 19.62 -29.55 6.85
N SER A 557 20.65 -29.13 6.12
CA SER A 557 22.00 -29.01 6.66
C SER A 557 22.29 -27.58 7.13
N THR A 558 22.51 -27.42 8.44
CA THR A 558 23.01 -26.16 9.00
C THR A 558 24.41 -25.80 8.51
N ALA A 559 25.14 -26.74 7.90
CA ALA A 559 26.44 -26.49 7.27
C ALA A 559 26.34 -25.78 5.91
N THR A 560 25.15 -25.76 5.30
CA THR A 560 24.88 -25.01 4.07
C THR A 560 25.16 -23.52 4.26
N LEU A 561 24.84 -22.98 5.43
CA LEU A 561 24.94 -21.56 5.70
C LEU A 561 25.26 -21.29 7.17
N GLN A 562 26.52 -20.94 7.45
CA GLN A 562 27.01 -20.71 8.81
C GLN A 562 27.59 -19.31 8.94
N LEU A 563 27.00 -18.49 9.81
CA LEU A 563 27.60 -17.22 10.20
C LEU A 563 28.63 -17.47 11.30
N SER A 564 29.88 -17.13 11.02
CA SER A 564 30.96 -17.14 12.00
C SER A 564 31.08 -15.75 12.63
N HIS A 565 30.89 -15.66 13.95
CA HIS A 565 31.20 -14.45 14.67
C HIS A 565 32.71 -14.29 14.81
N PRO A 566 33.23 -13.11 14.49
CA PRO A 566 34.65 -12.85 14.64
C PRO A 566 35.05 -12.81 16.11
N SER A 567 36.27 -13.27 16.41
CA SER A 567 36.98 -12.80 17.61
C SER A 567 37.10 -11.26 17.55
N PRO A 568 37.19 -10.55 18.68
CA PRO A 568 37.34 -9.09 18.68
C PRO A 568 38.42 -8.64 17.69
N GLY A 569 38.01 -7.88 16.67
CA GLY A 569 38.90 -7.36 15.62
C GLY A 569 38.94 -8.14 14.28
N SER A 570 38.23 -9.26 14.14
CA SER A 570 37.99 -9.87 12.81
C SER A 570 36.64 -9.47 12.22
N ASN A 571 36.46 -9.70 10.92
CA ASN A 571 35.20 -9.41 10.22
C ASN A 571 34.25 -10.60 10.34
N HIS A 572 32.95 -10.32 10.40
CA HIS A 572 31.92 -11.35 10.22
C HIS A 572 32.13 -12.08 8.90
N ARG A 573 31.87 -13.38 8.92
CA ARG A 573 32.07 -14.23 7.75
C ARG A 573 30.94 -15.23 7.63
N LEU A 574 30.31 -15.26 6.46
CA LEU A 574 29.29 -16.22 6.13
C LEU A 574 29.90 -17.35 5.31
N HIS A 575 29.95 -18.56 5.87
CA HIS A 575 30.31 -19.75 5.12
C HIS A 575 29.07 -20.28 4.38
N PHE A 576 29.16 -20.38 3.06
CA PHE A 576 28.03 -20.71 2.19
C PHE A 576 28.37 -21.85 1.24
N LYS A 577 27.57 -22.92 1.22
CA LYS A 577 27.87 -24.15 0.47
C LYS A 577 26.73 -24.53 -0.50
N PRO A 578 26.76 -24.08 -1.76
CA PRO A 578 25.83 -24.55 -2.80
C PRO A 578 26.15 -25.99 -3.25
N ILE A 579 25.16 -26.66 -3.85
CA ILE A 579 25.35 -27.95 -4.52
C ILE A 579 26.08 -27.77 -5.86
N THR A 580 25.67 -26.74 -6.61
CA THR A 580 26.20 -26.39 -7.93
C THR A 580 26.49 -24.91 -8.06
N PHE A 581 27.53 -24.57 -8.80
CA PHE A 581 27.86 -23.19 -9.16
C PHE A 581 28.62 -23.16 -10.50
N SER A 582 28.62 -21.98 -11.12
CA SER A 582 29.36 -21.71 -12.36
C SER A 582 30.43 -20.66 -12.11
N VAL A 583 31.59 -20.81 -12.76
CA VAL A 583 32.69 -19.84 -12.68
C VAL A 583 32.81 -19.11 -14.00
N CYS A 584 32.89 -17.78 -13.94
CA CYS A 584 33.25 -16.94 -15.07
C CYS A 584 34.71 -16.50 -14.92
N ASP A 585 35.54 -16.93 -15.88
CA ASP A 585 36.98 -16.61 -15.99
C ASP A 585 37.26 -15.56 -17.08
N ALA A 586 36.22 -14.86 -17.54
CA ALA A 586 36.38 -13.81 -18.53
C ALA A 586 36.99 -12.57 -17.86
N ALA A 587 38.25 -12.27 -18.20
CA ALA A 587 39.01 -11.18 -17.60
C ALA A 587 38.30 -9.81 -17.66
N LEU A 588 37.50 -9.55 -18.70
CA LEU A 588 36.73 -8.31 -18.83
C LEU A 588 35.65 -8.18 -17.76
N ASP A 589 34.82 -9.22 -17.58
CA ASP A 589 33.74 -9.21 -16.58
C ASP A 589 34.29 -9.13 -15.15
N VAL A 590 35.39 -9.84 -14.89
CA VAL A 590 36.08 -9.82 -13.59
C VAL A 590 36.65 -8.42 -13.31
N ASN A 591 37.29 -7.77 -14.29
CA ASN A 591 37.82 -6.42 -14.11
C ASN A 591 36.73 -5.37 -13.91
N ASP A 592 35.61 -5.46 -14.64
CA ASP A 592 34.48 -4.56 -14.47
C ASP A 592 33.84 -4.70 -13.07
N ALA A 593 33.64 -5.95 -12.62
CA ALA A 593 33.17 -6.22 -11.27
C ALA A 593 34.15 -5.68 -10.21
N PHE A 594 35.45 -5.83 -10.44
CA PHE A 594 36.50 -5.29 -9.57
C PHE A 594 36.44 -3.77 -9.49
N GLU A 595 36.43 -3.05 -10.61
CA GLU A 595 36.47 -1.59 -10.62
C GLU A 595 35.24 -0.98 -9.93
N ARG A 596 34.06 -1.59 -10.13
CA ARG A 596 32.83 -1.19 -9.43
C ARG A 596 32.90 -1.42 -7.92
N ASN A 597 33.57 -2.49 -7.48
CA ASN A 597 33.64 -2.89 -6.08
C ASN A 597 35.02 -2.60 -5.45
N LYS A 598 35.89 -1.83 -6.11
CA LYS A 598 37.32 -1.70 -5.79
C LYS A 598 37.60 -1.32 -4.34
N ARG A 599 36.77 -0.44 -3.77
CA ARG A 599 36.89 -0.01 -2.37
C ARG A 599 36.65 -1.17 -1.40
N LEU A 600 35.63 -1.98 -1.65
CA LEU A 600 35.27 -3.14 -0.85
C LEU A 600 36.31 -4.24 -1.03
N CYS A 601 36.69 -4.53 -2.28
CA CYS A 601 37.74 -5.48 -2.63
C CYS A 601 39.04 -5.16 -1.88
N ARG A 602 39.48 -3.90 -1.84
CA ARG A 602 40.68 -3.48 -1.10
C ARG A 602 40.59 -3.70 0.42
N ARG A 603 39.38 -3.65 1.00
CA ARG A 603 39.16 -3.87 2.43
C ARG A 603 39.16 -5.35 2.81
N VAL A 604 38.55 -6.19 1.97
CA VAL A 604 38.44 -7.63 2.19
C VAL A 604 39.75 -8.33 1.80
N PHE A 605 40.25 -8.05 0.60
CA PHE A 605 41.40 -8.72 -0.02
C PHE A 605 42.73 -8.04 0.30
N LYS A 606 42.99 -7.64 1.55
CA LYS A 606 44.21 -6.90 1.96
C LYS A 606 45.52 -7.58 1.53
N LYS A 607 45.52 -8.92 1.37
CA LYS A 607 46.69 -9.74 1.01
C LYS A 607 46.62 -10.33 -0.41
N ALA A 608 45.44 -10.35 -1.03
CA ALA A 608 45.19 -11.10 -2.27
C ALA A 608 45.36 -10.25 -3.54
N CYS A 609 46.13 -9.16 -3.49
CA CYS A 609 46.39 -8.27 -4.63
C CYS A 609 47.06 -8.98 -5.82
N HIS A 610 47.63 -10.16 -5.60
CA HIS A 610 48.36 -10.95 -6.60
C HIS A 610 47.63 -12.25 -7.00
N GLU A 611 46.48 -12.54 -6.38
CA GLU A 611 45.77 -13.80 -6.61
C GLU A 611 44.78 -13.68 -7.77
N LYS A 612 44.48 -14.81 -8.41
CA LYS A 612 43.51 -14.88 -9.49
C LYS A 612 42.10 -14.68 -8.93
N MET A 613 41.49 -13.54 -9.27
CA MET A 613 40.11 -13.24 -8.95
C MET A 613 39.16 -13.90 -9.96
N CYS A 614 38.04 -14.39 -9.45
CA CYS A 614 37.00 -15.08 -10.19
C CYS A 614 35.63 -14.50 -9.86
N LEU A 615 34.70 -14.62 -10.82
CA LEU A 615 33.29 -14.39 -10.60
C LEU A 615 32.57 -15.74 -10.52
N VAL A 616 31.76 -15.94 -9.48
CA VAL A 616 31.00 -17.18 -9.26
C VAL A 616 29.52 -16.88 -9.30
N LEU A 617 28.77 -17.66 -10.06
CA LEU A 617 27.32 -17.60 -10.16
C LEU A 617 26.69 -18.82 -9.52
N ILE A 618 25.74 -18.59 -8.62
CA ILE A 618 25.08 -19.63 -7.83
C ILE A 618 23.57 -19.49 -8.04
N PRO A 619 22.95 -20.38 -8.83
CA PRO A 619 21.49 -20.35 -9.01
C PRO A 619 20.76 -20.81 -7.73
N HIS A 620 19.53 -20.36 -7.55
CA HIS A 620 18.68 -20.82 -6.44
C HIS A 620 18.24 -22.29 -6.60
N CYS A 621 17.90 -22.71 -7.82
CA CYS A 621 17.39 -24.04 -8.12
C CYS A 621 18.37 -24.86 -8.97
N CYS A 622 18.39 -26.16 -8.75
CA CYS A 622 19.06 -27.19 -9.55
C CYS A 622 18.10 -27.75 -10.60
N GLY A 623 18.11 -27.22 -11.82
CA GLY A 623 17.41 -27.87 -12.92
C GLY A 623 18.08 -29.21 -13.30
N PRO A 624 17.36 -30.35 -13.39
CA PRO A 624 17.87 -31.64 -13.89
C PRO A 624 18.22 -31.56 -15.38
N THR A 625 17.83 -30.45 -16.01
CA THR A 625 18.14 -30.08 -17.39
C THR A 625 18.91 -28.75 -17.47
N LEU A 626 19.73 -28.41 -16.47
CA LEU A 626 20.96 -27.62 -16.75
C LEU A 626 21.94 -28.51 -17.55
N ARG A 627 21.47 -29.09 -18.66
CA ARG A 627 22.33 -29.25 -19.81
C ARG A 627 22.82 -27.84 -20.13
N PRO A 628 24.09 -27.64 -20.49
CA PRO A 628 24.64 -26.33 -20.82
C PRO A 628 24.05 -25.74 -22.12
N ASP A 629 22.75 -25.92 -22.40
CA ASP A 629 22.03 -25.10 -23.36
C ASP A 629 21.82 -23.73 -22.72
N HIS A 630 22.78 -22.84 -23.01
CA HIS A 630 22.93 -21.49 -22.47
C HIS A 630 21.70 -20.59 -22.63
N ARG A 631 20.67 -21.02 -23.38
CA ARG A 631 19.41 -20.29 -23.56
C ARG A 631 18.56 -20.20 -22.30
N CYS A 632 18.55 -21.22 -21.41
CA CYS A 632 17.75 -21.17 -20.17
C CYS A 632 18.29 -20.17 -19.13
N LEU A 633 19.60 -19.94 -19.08
CA LEU A 633 20.20 -18.98 -18.14
C LEU A 633 19.85 -17.53 -18.47
N LYS A 634 19.61 -17.21 -19.76
CA LYS A 634 19.21 -15.87 -20.22
C LYS A 634 17.74 -15.54 -19.94
N SER A 635 16.88 -16.55 -19.76
CA SER A 635 15.45 -16.34 -19.46
C SER A 635 15.12 -16.42 -17.97
N MET A 636 16.04 -16.93 -17.14
CA MET A 636 15.84 -16.93 -15.69
C MET A 636 15.90 -15.51 -15.14
N ASP A 637 14.84 -15.12 -14.44
CA ASP A 637 14.76 -13.90 -13.64
C ASP A 637 16.03 -13.75 -12.79
N ASP A 638 16.68 -12.59 -12.94
CA ASP A 638 17.94 -12.26 -12.29
C ASP A 638 17.83 -12.29 -10.76
N SER A 639 16.60 -12.22 -10.23
CA SER A 639 16.30 -12.36 -8.80
C SER A 639 16.67 -13.72 -8.20
N ARG A 640 16.92 -14.75 -9.03
CA ARG A 640 17.14 -16.15 -8.59
C ARG A 640 18.60 -16.61 -8.61
N LYS A 641 19.57 -15.69 -8.63
CA LYS A 641 21.00 -16.02 -8.71
C LYS A 641 21.82 -15.15 -7.74
N LEU A 642 22.79 -15.75 -7.07
CA LEU A 642 23.83 -15.02 -6.34
C LEU A 642 25.06 -14.86 -7.23
N THR A 643 25.66 -13.67 -7.18
CA THR A 643 26.95 -13.41 -7.83
C THR A 643 27.99 -13.12 -6.75
N LEU A 644 29.04 -13.92 -6.71
CA LEU A 644 30.18 -13.73 -5.81
C LEU A 644 31.39 -13.27 -6.60
N TYR A 645 32.17 -12.36 -6.03
CA TYR A 645 33.47 -11.94 -6.56
C TYR A 645 34.55 -12.23 -5.52
N GLY A 646 35.62 -12.92 -5.90
CA GLY A 646 36.65 -13.33 -4.93
C GLY A 646 37.72 -14.25 -5.48
N SER A 647 38.47 -14.89 -4.58
CA SER A 647 39.58 -15.81 -4.91
C SER A 647 39.33 -17.19 -4.28
N PHE A 648 39.50 -18.23 -5.09
CA PHE A 648 39.46 -19.61 -4.62
C PHE A 648 40.66 -19.96 -3.73
N GLU A 649 41.82 -19.33 -3.96
CA GLU A 649 43.08 -19.66 -3.26
C GLU A 649 42.99 -19.31 -1.76
N VAL A 650 42.49 -18.12 -1.44
CA VAL A 650 42.23 -17.70 -0.05
C VAL A 650 40.82 -18.01 0.45
N ASN A 651 39.94 -18.46 -0.46
CA ASN A 651 38.51 -18.64 -0.22
C ASN A 651 37.90 -17.43 0.49
N GLN A 652 38.08 -16.25 -0.10
CA GLN A 652 37.48 -14.99 0.35
C GLN A 652 36.61 -14.45 -0.78
N TRP A 653 35.37 -14.12 -0.44
CA TRP A 653 34.34 -13.72 -1.40
C TRP A 653 33.59 -12.51 -0.89
N ILE A 654 33.09 -11.70 -1.81
CA ILE A 654 32.09 -10.66 -1.54
C ILE A 654 30.85 -10.95 -2.38
N LEU A 655 29.68 -10.67 -1.82
CA LEU A 655 28.43 -10.69 -2.58
C LEU A 655 28.37 -9.41 -3.43
N VAL A 656 28.20 -9.55 -4.74
CA VAL A 656 28.07 -8.41 -5.66
C VAL A 656 26.67 -8.37 -6.26
N PRO A 657 26.00 -7.21 -6.26
CA PRO A 657 24.67 -7.08 -6.87
C PRO A 657 24.74 -7.33 -8.38
N TYR A 658 23.75 -8.06 -8.89
CA TYR A 658 23.56 -8.21 -10.33
C TYR A 658 22.88 -6.97 -10.89
N ASP A 659 23.49 -6.31 -11.87
CA ASP A 659 22.99 -5.04 -12.42
C ASP A 659 22.48 -5.15 -13.86
N GLY A 660 22.34 -6.38 -14.39
CA GLY A 660 21.94 -6.64 -15.77
C GLY A 660 22.97 -6.23 -16.84
N LYS A 661 24.04 -5.51 -16.46
CA LYS A 661 25.08 -5.05 -17.39
C LYS A 661 26.16 -6.09 -17.63
N TYR A 662 26.27 -7.10 -16.76
CA TYR A 662 26.94 -8.35 -17.09
C TYR A 662 26.09 -9.11 -18.09
N THR A 663 25.94 -8.54 -19.29
CA THR A 663 25.36 -9.24 -20.39
C THR A 663 26.37 -10.29 -20.77
N PHE A 664 26.13 -11.54 -20.38
CA PHE A 664 26.88 -12.73 -20.81
C PHE A 664 26.71 -12.98 -22.34
N LYS A 665 26.65 -11.90 -23.14
CA LYS A 665 26.37 -11.84 -24.57
C LYS A 665 27.50 -12.44 -25.40
N SER A 666 28.69 -12.66 -24.84
CA SER A 666 29.83 -13.28 -25.54
C SER A 666 30.28 -14.63 -24.95
N VAL A 667 29.53 -15.22 -24.01
CA VAL A 667 29.96 -16.43 -23.25
C VAL A 667 29.44 -17.73 -23.87
N ASP A 668 29.41 -17.82 -25.20
CA ASP A 668 28.97 -19.05 -25.90
C ASP A 668 30.01 -20.20 -25.85
N THR A 669 31.16 -20.05 -25.18
CA THR A 669 32.19 -21.12 -25.14
C THR A 669 33.01 -21.28 -23.85
N LYS A 670 32.84 -20.45 -22.80
CA LYS A 670 33.79 -20.42 -21.66
C LYS A 670 33.21 -20.41 -20.23
N MET A 671 31.93 -20.75 -20.02
CA MET A 671 31.51 -21.23 -18.70
C MET A 671 32.02 -22.66 -18.53
N ALA A 672 33.31 -22.78 -18.20
CA ALA A 672 34.05 -23.99 -18.51
C ALA A 672 33.75 -25.19 -17.60
N ASN A 673 33.14 -25.03 -16.42
CA ASN A 673 32.81 -26.18 -15.56
C ASN A 673 31.63 -25.84 -14.64
N ALA A 674 30.49 -26.51 -14.82
CA ALA A 674 29.53 -26.62 -13.74
C ALA A 674 30.17 -27.53 -12.67
N TYR A 675 30.56 -26.95 -11.54
CA TYR A 675 31.15 -27.73 -10.47
C TYR A 675 30.03 -28.37 -9.66
N THR A 676 29.92 -29.69 -9.75
CA THR A 676 29.00 -30.49 -8.94
C THR A 676 29.83 -31.35 -7.99
N GLY A 677 29.72 -31.12 -6.68
CA GLY A 677 30.43 -31.96 -5.72
C GLY A 677 29.84 -31.86 -4.33
N ARG A 678 29.37 -32.99 -3.77
CA ARG A 678 28.93 -33.08 -2.35
C ARG A 678 30.01 -32.64 -1.35
N HIS A 679 31.27 -32.58 -1.78
CA HIS A 679 32.43 -32.12 -1.03
C HIS A 679 32.98 -30.75 -1.48
N GLY A 680 32.21 -29.97 -2.24
CA GLY A 680 32.62 -28.64 -2.70
C GLY A 680 33.06 -27.74 -1.54
N VAL A 681 34.18 -27.04 -1.75
CA VAL A 681 34.71 -26.03 -0.84
C VAL A 681 33.66 -24.92 -0.73
N GLY A 682 33.05 -24.74 0.46
CA GLY A 682 32.09 -23.65 0.67
C GLY A 682 32.77 -22.28 0.55
N PHE A 683 32.00 -21.26 0.18
CA PHE A 683 32.45 -19.89 -0.02
C PHE A 683 32.43 -19.13 1.30
N ASN A 684 33.55 -18.51 1.69
CA ASN A 684 33.52 -17.56 2.80
C ASN A 684 33.22 -16.14 2.29
N ILE A 685 31.97 -15.71 2.45
CA ILE A 685 31.48 -14.40 2.09
C ILE A 685 31.74 -13.44 3.25
N TYR A 686 32.47 -12.36 2.96
CA TYR A 686 32.86 -11.35 3.93
C TYR A 686 32.01 -10.11 3.88
#